data_AF-A0AB34K6V7-F1
#
_entry.id   AF-A0AB34K6V7-F1
#
_cell.length_a   1.000
_cell.length_b   1.000
_cell.length_c   1.000
_cell.angle_alpha   90.00
_cell.angle_beta   90.00
_cell.angle_gamma   90.00
#
_symmetry.space_group_name_H-M   'P 1'
#
loop_
_entity.id
_entity.type
_entity.pdbx_description
1 polymer ?
#
loop_
_entity_poly.entity_id
_entity_poly.type
_entity_poly.pdbx_seq_one_letter_code
_entity_poly.pdbx_strand_id
1 'polypeptide(L)'
;MSLGISQDRMATICVRSADGVDVHWPLAAAAQSSTLQNAIDSAAADAAAVFATPLATPPLRALAAFARRSAAAPPHEAAALLVAEGSLEQLAPLMHAAHYLEMPAARRLLARQFCARLCEAENAAQLAAMLGVARELSGEEARRAACVLEPAAPHRAASPLAPRLAVDDDAIEEAIKTALAEEAVPTALVTTLCRLKGVSRGWNAVARRVLCERLCFGGTPEVRDVDLHPFLHAGGLGLADVASALQRMPSIEKLHAAPFVVDVGSMRALRASEELGAYEEDDSPPRLMRAVLGCIHGEGQPPCELLLAVRALICDDVDDFRVPARAFHEDLTLVSVDLPAGLVCIGRKAFYSCSSLLSIELPASLTTIDERAFYGCTSLASIDLPESLTSIGPGAFKDCSSLVSIELPSKITMVNNCAFENCASLVSIKLPTSLTIIGACSFSRCTTLVSIKLPASLTDIGRYTFADCTALESIDLPARLERIHAYSFENCAALASIDLPAHLTLIGANAFSRCRSLASIALPASLVFIGDNAFRDCSSLTSIVMSSGVQITGAAGCFDCSPPKIVKLAGGLTSVGEGAFQACRWLQSIDLPASVTSIGGTAFHGCTSMASISLPIGLSDIGVGAFYDCSSLALIDLPASLTRVGAFAFNGCRSLVSINLPAGLKNIGGGAFKRCESLKSVQLPASTTSINGLTFAGCTSLASIDLPPGLKSIGARAFKGCTSLEWIDLPAHVKICGDAFVGCTSLPQSGS
;
A
#
# COMPACT_ATOMS: atom_id res chain seq x y z
N MET A 1 -31.11 -38.23 -47.31
CA MET A 1 -31.40 -36.86 -47.79
C MET A 1 -32.43 -36.25 -46.84
N SER A 2 -32.17 -35.00 -46.48
CA SER A 2 -32.74 -34.15 -45.42
C SER A 2 -34.24 -34.26 -45.09
N LEU A 3 -34.53 -34.18 -43.79
CA LEU A 3 -35.65 -33.46 -43.15
C LEU A 3 -35.33 -33.47 -41.64
N GLY A 4 -34.69 -32.44 -41.09
CA GLY A 4 -35.38 -31.28 -40.52
C GLY A 4 -35.23 -31.31 -38.99
N ILE A 5 -34.06 -30.89 -38.48
CA ILE A 5 -33.83 -30.72 -37.04
C ILE A 5 -34.61 -29.47 -36.62
N SER A 6 -35.73 -29.64 -35.93
CA SER A 6 -36.37 -28.55 -35.19
C SER A 6 -35.52 -28.24 -33.96
N GLN A 7 -34.98 -27.03 -33.90
CA GLN A 7 -34.46 -26.40 -32.68
C GLN A 7 -35.59 -26.30 -31.65
N ASP A 8 -35.45 -26.99 -30.51
CA ASP A 8 -35.89 -26.60 -29.16
C ASP A 8 -35.94 -27.82 -28.23
N ARG A 9 -34.80 -28.18 -27.63
CA ARG A 9 -34.79 -28.84 -26.32
C ARG A 9 -34.24 -27.83 -25.34
N MET A 10 -35.14 -27.13 -24.63
CA MET A 10 -34.75 -26.26 -23.52
C MET A 10 -33.93 -27.07 -22.51
N ALA A 11 -32.67 -26.72 -22.35
CA ALA A 11 -31.82 -27.33 -21.33
C ALA A 11 -32.35 -26.95 -19.94
N THR A 12 -32.59 -27.96 -19.10
CA THR A 12 -33.13 -27.83 -17.73
C THR A 12 -32.16 -28.45 -16.73
N ILE A 13 -32.03 -27.87 -15.53
CA ILE A 13 -31.39 -28.51 -14.39
C ILE A 13 -32.43 -29.30 -13.57
N CYS A 14 -32.04 -30.48 -13.10
CA CYS A 14 -32.89 -31.35 -12.28
C CYS A 14 -32.51 -31.20 -10.80
N VAL A 15 -33.47 -30.82 -9.96
CA VAL A 15 -33.27 -30.66 -8.51
C VAL A 15 -34.06 -31.74 -7.77
N ARG A 16 -33.37 -32.64 -7.06
CA ARG A 16 -34.01 -33.70 -6.27
C ARG A 16 -34.36 -33.20 -4.87
N SER A 17 -35.63 -33.31 -4.51
CA SER A 17 -36.12 -33.01 -3.17
C SER A 17 -35.67 -34.07 -2.16
N ALA A 18 -35.79 -33.75 -0.87
CA ALA A 18 -35.57 -34.68 0.24
C ALA A 18 -36.47 -35.93 0.17
N ASP A 19 -37.65 -35.78 -0.43
CA ASP A 19 -38.62 -36.86 -0.63
C ASP A 19 -38.31 -37.72 -1.86
N GLY A 20 -37.17 -37.49 -2.53
CA GLY A 20 -36.73 -38.23 -3.71
C GLY A 20 -37.43 -37.82 -5.01
N VAL A 21 -38.15 -36.70 -5.03
CA VAL A 21 -38.88 -36.21 -6.20
C VAL A 21 -38.02 -35.23 -6.99
N ASP A 22 -37.89 -35.49 -8.29
CA ASP A 22 -37.13 -34.65 -9.20
C ASP A 22 -37.99 -33.46 -9.69
N VAL A 23 -37.51 -32.24 -9.45
CA VAL A 23 -38.14 -30.97 -9.87
C VAL A 23 -37.27 -30.31 -10.95
N HIS A 24 -37.82 -30.18 -12.15
CA HIS A 24 -37.11 -29.59 -13.29
C HIS A 24 -37.21 -28.06 -13.31
N TRP A 25 -36.05 -27.41 -13.45
CA TRP A 25 -35.88 -25.97 -13.56
C TRP A 25 -35.30 -25.61 -14.94
N PRO A 26 -35.92 -24.68 -15.70
CA PRO A 26 -35.26 -24.10 -16.87
C PRO A 26 -33.96 -23.40 -16.48
N LEU A 27 -32.90 -23.50 -17.29
CA LEU A 27 -31.62 -22.82 -17.01
C LEU A 27 -31.81 -21.32 -16.77
N ALA A 28 -32.66 -20.65 -17.56
CA ALA A 28 -32.97 -19.22 -17.38
C ALA A 28 -33.60 -18.89 -16.02
N ALA A 29 -34.35 -19.83 -15.43
CA ALA A 29 -34.95 -19.68 -14.11
C ALA A 29 -33.94 -20.01 -12.99
N ALA A 30 -33.01 -20.93 -13.23
CA ALA A 30 -31.94 -21.29 -12.30
C ALA A 30 -30.93 -20.15 -12.07
N ALA A 31 -30.75 -19.25 -13.04
CA ALA A 31 -29.91 -18.05 -12.90
C ALA A 31 -30.37 -17.08 -11.79
N GLN A 32 -31.61 -17.23 -11.28
CA GLN A 32 -32.11 -16.46 -10.13
C GLN A 32 -31.67 -17.02 -8.76
N SER A 33 -30.91 -18.11 -8.76
CA SER A 33 -30.34 -18.78 -7.59
C SER A 33 -28.83 -18.92 -7.80
N SER A 34 -28.02 -18.26 -6.97
CA SER A 34 -26.56 -18.42 -7.02
C SER A 34 -26.14 -19.86 -6.73
N THR A 35 -26.84 -20.55 -5.83
CA THR A 35 -26.60 -21.98 -5.54
C THR A 35 -26.79 -22.86 -6.77
N LEU A 36 -27.90 -22.68 -7.50
CA LEU A 36 -28.18 -23.46 -8.72
C LEU A 36 -27.26 -23.03 -9.87
N GLN A 37 -26.91 -21.74 -9.97
CA GLN A 37 -25.98 -21.25 -10.99
C GLN A 37 -24.57 -21.82 -10.79
N ASN A 38 -24.06 -21.85 -9.55
CA ASN A 38 -22.78 -22.49 -9.24
C ASN A 38 -22.81 -24.00 -9.52
N ALA A 39 -23.95 -24.66 -9.28
CA ALA A 39 -24.14 -26.07 -9.63
C ALA A 39 -24.16 -26.30 -11.16
N ILE A 40 -24.65 -25.33 -11.94
CA ILE A 40 -24.58 -25.34 -13.41
C ILE A 40 -23.14 -25.13 -13.87
N ASP A 41 -22.44 -24.14 -13.32
CA ASP A 41 -21.09 -23.76 -13.72
C ASP A 41 -20.04 -24.82 -13.37
N SER A 42 -20.31 -25.68 -12.39
CA SER A 42 -19.44 -26.80 -11.98
C SER A 42 -19.72 -28.12 -12.72
N ALA A 43 -20.80 -28.22 -13.50
CA ALA A 43 -21.14 -29.42 -14.25
C ALA A 43 -20.52 -29.38 -15.67
N ALA A 44 -19.57 -30.27 -15.96
CA ALA A 44 -19.00 -30.42 -17.31
C ALA A 44 -20.10 -30.75 -18.33
N ALA A 45 -20.02 -30.13 -19.51
CA ALA A 45 -21.07 -29.87 -20.49
C ALA A 45 -21.86 -31.05 -21.10
N ASP A 46 -21.87 -32.26 -20.54
CA ASP A 46 -22.55 -33.42 -21.17
C ASP A 46 -23.17 -34.47 -20.22
N ALA A 47 -23.50 -34.14 -18.96
CA ALA A 47 -24.21 -35.08 -18.09
C ALA A 47 -25.40 -34.44 -17.36
N ALA A 48 -26.53 -35.13 -17.37
CA ALA A 48 -27.75 -34.82 -16.62
C ALA A 48 -27.51 -34.88 -15.10
N ALA A 49 -26.80 -33.87 -14.56
CA ALA A 49 -26.51 -33.77 -13.14
C ALA A 49 -27.79 -33.42 -12.36
N VAL A 50 -28.08 -34.22 -11.33
CA VAL A 50 -29.18 -33.99 -10.40
C VAL A 50 -28.63 -33.30 -9.16
N PHE A 51 -29.06 -32.06 -8.90
CA PHE A 51 -28.73 -31.33 -7.68
C PHE A 51 -29.62 -31.81 -6.53
N ALA A 52 -29.05 -32.56 -5.58
CA ALA A 52 -29.80 -33.07 -4.43
C ALA A 52 -29.90 -32.00 -3.33
N THR A 53 -31.08 -31.85 -2.73
CA THR A 53 -31.33 -30.88 -1.66
C THR A 53 -32.07 -31.53 -0.49
N PRO A 54 -31.90 -31.02 0.74
CA PRO A 54 -32.69 -31.44 1.90
C PRO A 54 -34.08 -30.78 1.94
N LEU A 55 -34.51 -30.14 0.85
CA LEU A 55 -35.78 -29.41 0.80
C LEU A 55 -36.94 -30.33 0.39
N ALA A 56 -38.10 -30.17 1.03
CA ALA A 56 -39.30 -30.88 0.67
C ALA A 56 -39.82 -30.48 -0.73
N THR A 57 -40.57 -31.37 -1.36
CA THR A 57 -41.07 -31.20 -2.72
C THR A 57 -41.99 -29.97 -2.94
N PRO A 58 -42.93 -29.63 -2.03
CA PRO A 58 -43.86 -28.52 -2.27
C PRO A 58 -43.17 -27.14 -2.34
N PRO A 59 -42.29 -26.75 -1.40
CA PRO A 59 -41.55 -25.48 -1.48
C PRO A 59 -40.67 -25.35 -2.73
N LEU A 60 -40.04 -26.46 -3.14
CA LEU A 60 -39.22 -26.52 -4.36
C LEU A 60 -40.04 -26.25 -5.61
N ARG A 61 -41.25 -26.81 -5.71
CA ARG A 61 -42.15 -26.58 -6.85
C ARG A 61 -42.66 -25.15 -6.90
N ALA A 62 -43.03 -24.58 -5.75
CA ALA A 62 -43.49 -23.20 -5.65
C ALA A 62 -42.39 -22.20 -6.08
N LEU A 63 -41.16 -22.40 -5.62
CA LEU A 63 -40.02 -21.56 -6.02
C LEU A 63 -39.63 -21.76 -7.48
N ALA A 64 -39.72 -22.98 -8.01
CA ALA A 64 -39.51 -23.26 -9.43
C ALA A 64 -40.56 -22.59 -10.33
N ALA A 65 -41.81 -22.53 -9.87
CA ALA A 65 -42.90 -21.85 -10.56
C ALA A 65 -42.74 -20.32 -10.49
N PHE A 66 -42.34 -19.80 -9.32
CA PHE A 66 -41.98 -18.40 -9.12
C PHE A 66 -40.85 -17.97 -10.06
N ALA A 67 -39.74 -18.70 -10.08
CA ALA A 67 -38.59 -18.39 -10.94
C ALA A 67 -38.96 -18.43 -12.42
N ARG A 68 -39.79 -19.39 -12.84
CA ARG A 68 -40.29 -19.50 -14.22
C ARG A 68 -41.11 -18.30 -14.66
N ARG A 69 -42.04 -17.84 -13.82
CA ARG A 69 -42.91 -16.70 -14.15
C ARG A 69 -42.20 -15.36 -13.97
N SER A 70 -41.34 -15.23 -12.97
CA SER A 70 -40.45 -14.08 -12.77
C SER A 70 -39.54 -13.85 -13.98
N ALA A 71 -39.12 -14.91 -14.68
CA ALA A 71 -38.34 -14.82 -15.90
C ALA A 71 -39.17 -14.42 -17.16
N ALA A 72 -40.50 -14.51 -17.10
CA ALA A 72 -41.39 -14.32 -18.26
C ALA A 72 -42.36 -13.12 -18.14
N ALA A 73 -42.52 -12.54 -16.94
CA ALA A 73 -43.52 -11.52 -16.63
C ALA A 73 -43.01 -10.54 -15.56
N PRO A 74 -43.59 -9.32 -15.45
CA PRO A 74 -43.22 -8.35 -14.43
C PRO A 74 -43.42 -8.90 -12.99
N PRO A 75 -42.58 -8.48 -12.03
CA PRO A 75 -42.45 -9.10 -10.70
C PRO A 75 -43.73 -9.13 -9.85
N HIS A 76 -44.72 -8.27 -10.13
CA HIS A 76 -45.99 -8.22 -9.41
C HIS A 76 -46.92 -9.40 -9.72
N GLU A 77 -46.90 -9.95 -10.93
CA GLU A 77 -47.72 -11.13 -11.29
C GLU A 77 -47.09 -12.44 -10.76
N ALA A 78 -45.75 -12.51 -10.72
CA ALA A 78 -45.04 -13.64 -10.12
C ALA A 78 -45.24 -13.71 -8.60
N ALA A 79 -45.43 -12.54 -7.95
CA ALA A 79 -45.72 -12.44 -6.52
C ALA A 79 -47.04 -13.16 -6.14
N ALA A 80 -48.07 -13.06 -6.98
CA ALA A 80 -49.39 -13.64 -6.73
C ALA A 80 -49.37 -15.17 -6.51
N LEU A 81 -48.36 -15.88 -7.05
CA LEU A 81 -48.19 -17.32 -6.84
C LEU A 81 -47.69 -17.72 -5.47
N LEU A 82 -46.79 -16.93 -4.90
CA LEU A 82 -46.35 -17.13 -3.52
C LEU A 82 -47.41 -16.65 -2.52
N VAL A 83 -48.35 -15.81 -2.97
CA VAL A 83 -49.47 -15.26 -2.19
C VAL A 83 -50.67 -16.21 -2.14
N ALA A 84 -50.81 -17.12 -3.12
CA ALA A 84 -51.90 -18.10 -3.19
C ALA A 84 -51.71 -19.35 -2.32
N GLU A 85 -50.51 -19.58 -1.78
CA GLU A 85 -50.26 -20.67 -0.82
C GLU A 85 -50.57 -20.19 0.61
N GLY A 86 -51.45 -20.92 1.29
CA GLY A 86 -52.21 -20.51 2.47
C GLY A 86 -51.46 -20.58 3.80
N SER A 87 -52.04 -19.97 4.84
CA SER A 87 -51.62 -19.98 6.26
C SER A 87 -50.14 -19.68 6.61
N LEU A 88 -49.90 -19.13 7.82
CA LEU A 88 -48.54 -18.88 8.34
C LEU A 88 -47.66 -20.16 8.35
N GLU A 89 -48.28 -21.35 8.41
CA GLU A 89 -47.60 -22.65 8.44
C GLU A 89 -46.97 -23.04 7.09
N GLN A 90 -47.48 -22.55 5.95
CA GLN A 90 -46.93 -22.90 4.62
C GLN A 90 -45.84 -21.92 4.18
N LEU A 91 -45.83 -20.69 4.70
CA LEU A 91 -44.81 -19.68 4.41
C LEU A 91 -43.42 -20.04 4.96
N ALA A 92 -43.34 -20.70 6.12
CA ALA A 92 -42.06 -21.04 6.74
C ALA A 92 -41.21 -22.04 5.92
N PRO A 93 -41.76 -23.17 5.43
CA PRO A 93 -41.04 -24.07 4.52
C PRO A 93 -40.58 -23.40 3.21
N LEU A 94 -41.40 -22.49 2.66
CA LEU A 94 -41.08 -21.70 1.46
C LEU A 94 -39.90 -20.75 1.70
N MET A 95 -39.88 -20.08 2.85
CA MET A 95 -38.80 -19.17 3.22
C MET A 95 -37.48 -19.91 3.45
N HIS A 96 -37.52 -21.06 4.12
CA HIS A 96 -36.35 -21.92 4.30
C HIS A 96 -35.79 -22.38 2.94
N ALA A 97 -36.67 -22.82 2.04
CA ALA A 97 -36.28 -23.23 0.70
C ALA A 97 -35.68 -22.07 -0.13
N ALA A 98 -36.27 -20.87 -0.07
CA ALA A 98 -35.78 -19.69 -0.79
C ALA A 98 -34.40 -19.24 -0.27
N HIS A 99 -34.13 -19.45 1.03
CA HIS A 99 -32.83 -19.15 1.61
C HIS A 99 -31.78 -20.18 1.20
N TYR A 100 -32.08 -21.47 1.30
CA TYR A 100 -31.17 -22.55 0.93
C TYR A 100 -30.76 -22.46 -0.55
N LEU A 101 -31.70 -22.09 -1.42
CA LEU A 101 -31.46 -21.85 -2.84
C LEU A 101 -30.91 -20.45 -3.14
N GLU A 102 -30.60 -19.63 -2.14
CA GLU A 102 -30.08 -18.26 -2.32
C GLU A 102 -30.87 -17.43 -3.34
N MET A 103 -32.20 -17.38 -3.19
CA MET A 103 -33.09 -16.63 -4.08
C MET A 103 -33.52 -15.29 -3.44
N PRO A 104 -32.78 -14.18 -3.65
CA PRO A 104 -33.00 -12.93 -2.91
C PRO A 104 -34.35 -12.27 -3.20
N ALA A 105 -34.87 -12.38 -4.42
CA ALA A 105 -36.16 -11.80 -4.80
C ALA A 105 -37.33 -12.52 -4.10
N ALA A 106 -37.36 -13.86 -4.16
CA ALA A 106 -38.35 -14.68 -3.47
C ALA A 106 -38.28 -14.47 -1.95
N ARG A 107 -37.06 -14.42 -1.40
CA ARG A 107 -36.83 -14.20 0.03
C ARG A 107 -37.38 -12.86 0.53
N ARG A 108 -37.16 -11.76 -0.22
CA ARG A 108 -37.70 -10.43 0.14
C ARG A 108 -39.22 -10.42 0.12
N LEU A 109 -39.83 -11.10 -0.85
CA LEU A 109 -41.27 -11.09 -1.05
C LEU A 109 -42.00 -11.93 0.00
N LEU A 110 -41.50 -13.13 0.28
CA LEU A 110 -41.99 -13.99 1.35
C LEU A 110 -41.83 -13.34 2.73
N ALA A 111 -40.71 -12.66 2.99
CA ALA A 111 -40.51 -11.93 4.24
C ALA A 111 -41.54 -10.81 4.44
N ARG A 112 -41.83 -10.03 3.38
CA ARG A 112 -42.85 -8.97 3.44
C ARG A 112 -44.25 -9.53 3.74
N GLN A 113 -44.62 -10.63 3.09
CA GLN A 113 -45.91 -11.28 3.28
C GLN A 113 -46.06 -11.90 4.67
N PHE A 114 -45.02 -12.59 5.14
CA PHE A 114 -44.98 -13.11 6.50
C PHE A 114 -45.16 -11.99 7.53
N CYS A 115 -44.43 -10.87 7.41
CA CYS A 115 -44.58 -9.72 8.30
C CYS A 115 -45.97 -9.08 8.23
N ALA A 116 -46.57 -8.95 7.05
CA ALA A 116 -47.92 -8.40 6.89
C ALA A 116 -48.95 -9.25 7.65
N ARG A 117 -48.91 -10.57 7.48
CA ARG A 117 -49.85 -11.48 8.16
C ARG A 117 -49.59 -11.65 9.65
N LEU A 118 -48.34 -11.51 10.08
CA LEU A 118 -47.99 -11.49 11.50
C LEU A 118 -48.54 -10.23 12.19
N CYS A 119 -48.60 -9.10 11.48
CA CYS A 119 -49.24 -7.86 11.95
C CYS A 119 -50.77 -7.97 11.99
N GLU A 120 -51.39 -8.68 11.04
CA GLU A 120 -52.85 -8.91 11.01
C GLU A 120 -53.34 -9.88 12.11
N ALA A 121 -52.48 -10.76 12.63
CA ALA A 121 -52.83 -11.78 13.63
C ALA A 121 -52.87 -11.28 15.09
N GLU A 122 -52.97 -9.97 15.35
CA GLU A 122 -53.14 -9.31 16.65
C GLU A 122 -52.16 -9.70 17.79
N ASN A 123 -51.00 -10.32 17.52
CA ASN A 123 -50.10 -10.85 18.56
C ASN A 123 -48.86 -9.95 18.83
N ALA A 124 -49.07 -8.67 19.11
CA ALA A 124 -48.02 -7.67 19.35
C ALA A 124 -47.10 -7.99 20.56
N ALA A 125 -47.61 -8.65 21.60
CA ALA A 125 -46.81 -9.05 22.77
C ALA A 125 -45.80 -10.18 22.46
N GLN A 126 -46.19 -11.12 21.59
CA GLN A 126 -45.28 -12.18 21.12
C GLN A 126 -44.24 -11.62 20.15
N LEU A 127 -44.59 -10.61 19.36
CA LEU A 127 -43.71 -9.88 18.46
C LEU A 127 -42.59 -9.12 19.19
N ALA A 128 -42.94 -8.40 20.27
CA ALA A 128 -41.97 -7.69 21.12
C ALA A 128 -41.02 -8.67 21.85
N ALA A 129 -41.54 -9.82 22.29
CA ALA A 129 -40.75 -10.89 22.89
C ALA A 129 -39.83 -11.60 21.85
N MET A 130 -40.30 -11.82 20.62
CA MET A 130 -39.49 -12.39 19.52
C MET A 130 -38.37 -11.45 19.05
N LEU A 131 -38.57 -10.13 19.16
CA LEU A 131 -37.59 -9.12 18.77
C LEU A 131 -36.55 -8.83 19.88
N GLY A 132 -36.85 -9.17 21.14
CA GLY A 132 -36.01 -8.87 22.30
C GLY A 132 -35.98 -7.38 22.68
N VAL A 133 -36.97 -6.59 22.24
CA VAL A 133 -36.91 -5.11 22.24
C VAL A 133 -37.55 -4.46 23.48
N ALA A 134 -38.33 -5.18 24.29
CA ALA A 134 -38.98 -4.58 25.46
C ALA A 134 -39.01 -5.53 26.67
N ARG A 135 -38.48 -5.06 27.80
CA ARG A 135 -38.84 -5.57 29.13
C ARG A 135 -40.11 -4.83 29.56
N GLU A 136 -41.24 -5.53 29.47
CA GLU A 136 -42.55 -5.14 30.02
C GLU A 136 -43.27 -3.98 29.30
N LEU A 137 -44.01 -4.30 28.23
CA LEU A 137 -45.20 -3.54 27.86
C LEU A 137 -46.36 -4.03 28.73
N SER A 138 -46.98 -3.14 29.51
CA SER A 138 -48.21 -3.52 30.21
C SER A 138 -49.32 -3.83 29.20
N GLY A 139 -50.17 -4.82 29.49
CA GLY A 139 -51.21 -5.29 28.56
C GLY A 139 -52.23 -4.23 28.14
N GLU A 140 -52.27 -3.09 28.83
CA GLU A 140 -53.15 -1.96 28.55
C GLU A 140 -52.52 -0.93 27.60
N GLU A 141 -51.19 -0.76 27.62
CA GLU A 141 -50.45 0.13 26.71
C GLU A 141 -50.34 -0.45 25.30
N ALA A 142 -50.16 -1.78 25.19
CA ALA A 142 -50.21 -2.48 23.91
C ALA A 142 -51.60 -2.40 23.24
N ARG A 143 -52.67 -2.36 24.04
CA ARG A 143 -54.06 -2.21 23.56
C ARG A 143 -54.35 -0.80 23.07
N ARG A 144 -53.80 0.24 23.72
CA ARG A 144 -53.97 1.64 23.28
C ARG A 144 -53.25 1.95 21.96
N ALA A 145 -52.09 1.33 21.71
CA ALA A 145 -51.40 1.46 20.42
C ALA A 145 -52.17 0.79 19.26
N ALA A 146 -52.97 -0.26 19.55
CA ALA A 146 -53.78 -0.95 18.54
C ALA A 146 -55.05 -0.18 18.14
N CYS A 147 -55.64 0.62 19.03
CA CYS A 147 -56.90 1.36 18.78
C CYS A 147 -56.78 2.57 17.84
N VAL A 148 -55.59 2.97 17.39
CA VAL A 148 -55.39 4.15 16.52
C VAL A 148 -55.39 3.77 15.02
N LEU A 149 -55.53 2.48 14.70
CA LEU A 149 -55.56 1.95 13.33
C LEU A 149 -56.99 1.95 12.73
N GLU A 150 -57.60 3.12 12.55
CA GLU A 150 -58.70 3.28 11.58
C GLU A 150 -58.30 4.28 10.47
N PRO A 151 -58.66 4.04 9.19
CA PRO A 151 -58.15 4.83 8.08
C PRO A 151 -58.96 6.11 7.87
N ALA A 152 -58.32 7.27 8.03
CA ALA A 152 -58.81 8.54 7.50
C ALA A 152 -58.24 8.80 6.09
N ALA A 153 -59.12 9.11 5.14
CA ALA A 153 -58.83 9.43 3.73
C ALA A 153 -58.20 10.85 3.54
N PRO A 154 -57.74 11.27 2.34
CA PRO A 154 -56.39 11.81 2.14
C PRO A 154 -56.31 13.30 1.75
N HIS A 155 -55.16 13.98 1.98
CA HIS A 155 -54.73 15.15 1.18
C HIS A 155 -53.20 15.42 1.21
N ARG A 156 -52.61 15.45 -0.01
CA ARG A 156 -51.53 16.31 -0.60
C ARG A 156 -50.60 17.13 0.33
N ALA A 157 -49.32 17.43 0.04
CA ALA A 157 -48.34 17.22 -1.04
C ALA A 157 -46.97 17.68 -0.45
N ALA A 158 -45.79 17.15 -0.82
CA ALA A 158 -45.01 17.60 -1.98
C ALA A 158 -43.82 16.64 -2.25
N SER A 159 -43.53 16.46 -3.54
CA SER A 159 -42.36 15.75 -4.12
C SER A 159 -41.34 16.80 -4.63
N PRO A 160 -40.11 16.48 -5.12
CA PRO A 160 -39.90 15.54 -6.25
C PRO A 160 -38.68 14.60 -6.13
N LEU A 161 -38.86 13.34 -6.53
CA LEU A 161 -37.87 12.54 -7.29
C LEU A 161 -38.52 11.25 -7.86
N ALA A 162 -38.90 11.32 -9.15
CA ALA A 162 -39.07 10.29 -10.21
C ALA A 162 -39.89 8.99 -9.94
N PRO A 163 -40.50 8.37 -10.99
CA PRO A 163 -41.89 7.90 -10.96
C PRO A 163 -42.09 6.49 -10.38
N ARG A 164 -43.13 6.35 -9.54
CA ARG A 164 -43.77 5.07 -9.24
C ARG A 164 -44.81 4.76 -10.31
N LEU A 165 -44.76 3.55 -10.86
CA LEU A 165 -45.84 2.97 -11.66
C LEU A 165 -47.09 2.83 -10.79
N ALA A 166 -48.21 3.36 -11.29
CA ALA A 166 -49.53 3.22 -10.67
C ALA A 166 -50.01 1.77 -10.78
N VAL A 167 -50.42 1.20 -9.64
CA VAL A 167 -51.22 -0.03 -9.55
C VAL A 167 -52.56 0.40 -8.94
N ASP A 168 -53.65 -0.11 -9.48
CA ASP A 168 -55.02 0.25 -9.10
C ASP A 168 -55.39 -0.46 -7.79
N ASP A 169 -55.30 0.27 -6.67
CA ASP A 169 -55.44 -0.26 -5.30
C ASP A 169 -56.88 -0.74 -4.97
N ASP A 170 -57.89 -0.24 -5.71
CA ASP A 170 -59.32 -0.54 -5.45
C ASP A 170 -59.73 -1.99 -5.80
N ALA A 171 -59.03 -2.65 -6.71
CA ALA A 171 -59.36 -4.02 -7.13
C ALA A 171 -58.84 -5.10 -6.14
N ILE A 172 -57.84 -4.76 -5.34
CA ILE A 172 -57.26 -5.66 -4.33
C ILE A 172 -58.09 -5.61 -3.03
N GLU A 173 -58.66 -4.44 -2.71
CA GLU A 173 -59.43 -4.23 -1.49
C GLU A 173 -60.78 -4.99 -1.48
N GLU A 174 -61.47 -5.08 -2.62
CA GLU A 174 -62.72 -5.85 -2.76
C GLU A 174 -62.48 -7.37 -2.68
N ALA A 175 -61.39 -7.87 -3.26
CA ALA A 175 -61.04 -9.30 -3.20
C ALA A 175 -60.74 -9.78 -1.76
N ILE A 176 -60.27 -8.89 -0.89
CA ILE A 176 -59.93 -9.19 0.51
C ILE A 176 -61.18 -9.17 1.41
N LYS A 177 -62.18 -8.33 1.12
CA LYS A 177 -63.42 -8.22 1.93
C LYS A 177 -64.30 -9.46 1.91
N THR A 178 -64.22 -10.28 0.85
CA THR A 178 -65.09 -11.47 0.69
C THR A 178 -64.54 -12.77 1.27
N ALA A 179 -63.31 -12.82 1.81
CA ALA A 179 -62.63 -14.07 2.15
C ALA A 179 -62.42 -14.34 3.66
N LEU A 180 -62.90 -13.48 4.55
CA LEU A 180 -62.65 -13.59 6.00
C LEU A 180 -63.95 -13.54 6.80
N ALA A 181 -64.64 -14.67 6.86
CA ALA A 181 -65.60 -14.96 7.92
C ALA A 181 -65.06 -16.17 8.70
N GLU A 182 -64.76 -15.90 9.98
CA GLU A 182 -64.52 -16.85 11.08
C GLU A 182 -63.39 -17.87 10.92
N GLU A 183 -62.31 -17.71 11.69
CA GLU A 183 -61.82 -18.74 12.63
C GLU A 183 -60.60 -18.24 13.44
N ALA A 184 -60.64 -18.53 14.75
CA ALA A 184 -59.56 -18.24 15.69
C ALA A 184 -58.38 -19.22 15.50
N VAL A 185 -57.14 -18.70 15.52
CA VAL A 185 -55.93 -19.48 15.24
C VAL A 185 -55.31 -20.05 16.54
N PRO A 186 -54.87 -21.32 16.61
CA PRO A 186 -54.37 -21.94 17.85
C PRO A 186 -52.89 -21.64 18.17
N THR A 187 -52.59 -21.61 19.47
CA THR A 187 -51.27 -21.41 20.12
C THR A 187 -50.14 -22.36 19.68
N ALA A 188 -50.44 -23.41 18.89
CA ALA A 188 -49.47 -24.40 18.42
C ALA A 188 -48.43 -23.84 17.43
N LEU A 189 -48.80 -22.83 16.63
CA LEU A 189 -47.96 -22.17 15.63
C LEU A 189 -46.68 -21.53 16.21
N VAL A 190 -46.76 -21.01 17.44
CA VAL A 190 -45.68 -20.32 18.16
C VAL A 190 -44.54 -21.28 18.49
N THR A 191 -44.87 -22.51 18.89
CA THR A 191 -43.87 -23.53 19.21
C THR A 191 -43.11 -23.99 17.96
N THR A 192 -43.77 -23.97 16.80
CA THR A 192 -43.18 -24.32 15.50
C THR A 192 -42.21 -23.25 15.00
N LEU A 193 -42.56 -21.96 15.16
CA LEU A 193 -41.68 -20.84 14.80
C LEU A 193 -40.43 -20.75 15.68
N CYS A 194 -40.56 -20.98 17.00
CA CYS A 194 -39.42 -21.02 17.92
C CYS A 194 -38.51 -22.25 17.71
N ARG A 195 -39.03 -23.33 17.09
CA ARG A 195 -38.26 -24.55 16.77
C ARG A 195 -37.47 -24.45 15.46
N LEU A 196 -37.67 -23.42 14.64
CA LEU A 196 -36.88 -23.15 13.44
C LEU A 196 -35.49 -22.61 13.80
N LYS A 197 -34.65 -23.46 14.39
CA LYS A 197 -33.20 -23.24 14.46
C LYS A 197 -32.67 -23.11 13.02
N GLY A 198 -32.14 -21.94 12.66
CA GLY A 198 -31.38 -21.77 11.40
C GLY A 198 -31.76 -20.59 10.52
N VAL A 199 -32.63 -19.67 10.92
CA VAL A 199 -32.88 -18.47 10.11
C VAL A 199 -31.66 -17.53 10.19
N SER A 200 -31.00 -17.28 9.05
CA SER A 200 -29.71 -16.55 9.00
C SER A 200 -29.75 -15.16 9.67
N ARG A 201 -28.61 -14.72 10.21
CA ARG A 201 -28.43 -13.39 10.86
C ARG A 201 -29.01 -12.22 10.07
N GLY A 202 -28.83 -12.20 8.74
CA GLY A 202 -29.38 -11.16 7.87
C GLY A 202 -30.92 -11.14 7.76
N TRP A 203 -31.59 -12.26 8.08
CA TRP A 203 -33.06 -12.29 8.13
C TRP A 203 -33.60 -11.60 9.39
N ASN A 204 -32.98 -11.83 10.56
CA ASN A 204 -33.36 -11.14 11.80
C ASN A 204 -33.21 -9.62 11.64
N ALA A 205 -32.14 -9.15 11.01
CA ALA A 205 -31.93 -7.73 10.71
C ALA A 205 -33.00 -7.15 9.77
N VAL A 206 -33.38 -7.87 8.70
CA VAL A 206 -34.43 -7.41 7.77
C VAL A 206 -35.82 -7.43 8.41
N ALA A 207 -36.14 -8.47 9.20
CA ALA A 207 -37.40 -8.56 9.93
C ALA A 207 -37.50 -7.44 10.98
N ARG A 208 -36.45 -7.19 11.75
CA ARG A 208 -36.34 -6.06 12.70
C ARG A 208 -36.53 -4.72 12.01
N ARG A 209 -35.88 -4.50 10.86
CA ARG A 209 -35.99 -3.25 10.09
C ARG A 209 -37.40 -2.99 9.58
N VAL A 210 -38.08 -4.01 9.04
CA VAL A 210 -39.48 -3.91 8.56
C VAL A 210 -40.45 -3.70 9.72
N LEU A 211 -40.19 -4.32 10.88
CA LEU A 211 -40.98 -4.15 12.09
C LEU A 211 -40.84 -2.76 12.70
N CYS A 212 -39.62 -2.23 12.79
CA CYS A 212 -39.38 -0.84 13.20
C CYS A 212 -40.06 0.15 12.24
N GLU A 213 -39.99 -0.09 10.92
CA GLU A 213 -40.68 0.77 9.94
C GLU A 213 -42.20 0.78 10.15
N ARG A 214 -42.83 -0.37 10.39
CA ARG A 214 -44.28 -0.43 10.60
C ARG A 214 -44.74 0.09 11.97
N LEU A 215 -43.95 -0.09 13.02
CA LEU A 215 -44.23 0.50 14.34
C LEU A 215 -44.15 2.03 14.33
N CYS A 216 -43.30 2.62 13.49
CA CYS A 216 -43.21 4.09 13.32
C CYS A 216 -44.41 4.71 12.57
N PHE A 217 -45.14 3.94 11.75
CA PHE A 217 -46.28 4.45 10.97
C PHE A 217 -47.61 4.44 11.76
N GLY A 218 -47.70 3.77 12.92
CA GLY A 218 -48.94 3.57 13.69
C GLY A 218 -49.09 4.39 14.97
N GLY A 219 -48.24 5.39 15.21
CA GLY A 219 -48.14 6.08 16.51
C GLY A 219 -47.28 5.28 17.48
N THR A 220 -46.14 5.86 17.86
CA THR A 220 -45.09 5.16 18.62
C THR A 220 -45.52 4.92 20.07
N PRO A 221 -45.40 3.69 20.62
CA PRO A 221 -45.32 3.52 22.08
C PRO A 221 -44.07 4.24 22.63
N GLU A 222 -44.14 4.82 23.84
CA GLU A 222 -43.02 5.50 24.52
C GLU A 222 -41.93 4.50 24.97
N VAL A 223 -41.18 3.94 24.03
CA VAL A 223 -40.00 3.13 24.38
C VAL A 223 -38.88 4.08 24.82
N ARG A 224 -38.52 4.02 26.11
CA ARG A 224 -37.42 4.81 26.72
C ARG A 224 -36.15 4.01 26.97
N ASP A 225 -36.25 2.70 27.04
CA ASP A 225 -35.15 1.79 27.38
C ASP A 225 -34.99 0.71 26.29
N VAL A 226 -33.74 0.37 25.94
CA VAL A 226 -33.43 -0.73 24.99
C VAL A 226 -32.44 -1.69 25.64
N ASP A 227 -32.68 -3.00 25.54
CA ASP A 227 -31.76 -4.03 26.05
C ASP A 227 -30.76 -4.49 24.98
N LEU A 228 -29.48 -4.24 25.23
CA LEU A 228 -28.32 -4.65 24.41
C LEU A 228 -27.80 -6.04 24.79
N HIS A 229 -28.18 -6.60 25.94
CA HIS A 229 -27.66 -7.87 26.42
C HIS A 229 -27.83 -9.04 25.42
N PRO A 230 -28.97 -9.17 24.70
CA PRO A 230 -29.13 -10.19 23.65
C PRO A 230 -28.18 -10.02 22.46
N PHE A 231 -27.66 -8.82 22.23
CA PHE A 231 -26.82 -8.48 21.08
C PHE A 231 -25.33 -8.71 21.39
N LEU A 232 -24.91 -8.38 22.61
CA LEU A 232 -23.53 -8.60 23.07
C LEU A 232 -23.14 -10.09 23.02
N HIS A 233 -24.05 -11.00 23.43
CA HIS A 233 -23.76 -12.45 23.46
C HIS A 233 -23.94 -13.19 22.11
N ALA A 234 -24.43 -12.55 21.05
CA ALA A 234 -24.79 -13.23 19.79
C ALA A 234 -23.68 -13.22 18.69
N GLY A 235 -22.49 -12.70 19.00
CA GLY A 235 -21.36 -12.64 18.05
C GLY A 235 -21.56 -11.65 16.91
N GLY A 236 -22.25 -10.54 17.20
CA GLY A 236 -22.47 -9.37 16.34
C GLY A 236 -23.29 -8.34 17.12
N LEU A 237 -22.81 -7.09 17.20
CA LEU A 237 -23.34 -6.08 18.12
C LEU A 237 -24.71 -5.51 17.74
N GLY A 238 -25.18 -5.72 16.50
CA GLY A 238 -26.45 -5.16 16.01
C GLY A 238 -26.50 -3.64 16.07
N LEU A 239 -25.34 -2.97 16.01
CA LEU A 239 -25.15 -1.52 16.10
C LEU A 239 -25.90 -0.80 14.99
N ALA A 240 -25.96 -1.36 13.79
CA ALA A 240 -26.77 -0.80 12.72
C ALA A 240 -28.26 -0.75 13.10
N ASP A 241 -28.77 -1.78 13.77
CA ASP A 241 -30.14 -1.83 14.26
C ASP A 241 -30.35 -0.85 15.42
N VAL A 242 -29.42 -0.81 16.38
CA VAL A 242 -29.45 0.11 17.55
C VAL A 242 -29.35 1.57 17.10
N ALA A 243 -28.44 1.90 16.19
CA ALA A 243 -28.30 3.24 15.63
C ALA A 243 -29.56 3.64 14.86
N SER A 244 -30.12 2.73 14.05
CA SER A 244 -31.39 2.97 13.36
C SER A 244 -32.54 3.21 14.34
N ALA A 245 -32.59 2.46 15.44
CA ALA A 245 -33.57 2.66 16.52
C ALA A 245 -33.38 4.03 17.19
N LEU A 246 -32.15 4.40 17.56
CA LEU A 246 -31.82 5.70 18.18
C LEU A 246 -32.14 6.89 17.28
N GLN A 247 -32.03 6.74 15.96
CA GLN A 247 -32.42 7.76 14.97
C GLN A 247 -33.94 7.86 14.80
N ARG A 248 -34.65 6.73 14.77
CA ARG A 248 -36.10 6.66 14.50
C ARG A 248 -36.96 6.86 15.75
N MET A 249 -36.41 6.64 16.94
CA MET A 249 -37.06 6.77 18.24
C MET A 249 -36.25 7.72 19.14
N PRO A 250 -36.45 9.05 19.02
CA PRO A 250 -35.71 10.02 19.83
C PRO A 250 -35.99 9.91 21.34
N SER A 251 -37.10 9.27 21.73
CA SER A 251 -37.51 9.02 23.12
C SER A 251 -36.63 8.05 23.90
N ILE A 252 -35.72 7.31 23.24
CA ILE A 252 -34.81 6.39 23.93
C ILE A 252 -33.83 7.20 24.80
N GLU A 253 -33.82 6.90 26.09
CA GLU A 253 -33.01 7.53 27.13
C GLU A 253 -31.85 6.62 27.60
N LYS A 254 -32.04 5.29 27.62
CA LYS A 254 -31.04 4.35 28.16
C LYS A 254 -30.86 3.10 27.29
N LEU A 255 -29.63 2.60 27.23
CA LEU A 255 -29.31 1.28 26.69
C LEU A 255 -28.81 0.37 27.82
N HIS A 256 -29.44 -0.78 28.04
CA HIS A 256 -29.12 -1.71 29.12
C HIS A 256 -28.21 -2.83 28.62
N ALA A 257 -27.08 -3.05 29.27
CA ALA A 257 -26.12 -4.12 28.99
C ALA A 257 -25.69 -4.72 30.32
N ALA A 258 -26.58 -5.46 30.98
CA ALA A 258 -26.43 -5.88 32.38
C ALA A 258 -25.02 -6.41 32.71
N PRO A 259 -24.34 -5.89 33.76
CA PRO A 259 -24.81 -4.94 34.78
C PRO A 259 -24.69 -3.45 34.39
N PHE A 260 -24.28 -3.12 33.17
CA PHE A 260 -24.04 -1.75 32.73
C PHE A 260 -25.28 -1.09 32.12
N VAL A 261 -25.35 0.23 32.22
CA VAL A 261 -26.37 1.07 31.59
C VAL A 261 -25.69 2.24 30.90
N VAL A 262 -26.00 2.46 29.62
CA VAL A 262 -25.50 3.58 28.83
C VAL A 262 -26.52 4.71 28.87
N ASP A 263 -26.08 5.90 29.26
CA ASP A 263 -26.88 7.14 29.20
C ASP A 263 -26.86 7.72 27.79
N VAL A 264 -27.97 7.59 27.07
CA VAL A 264 -28.10 8.04 25.67
C VAL A 264 -28.05 9.56 25.59
N GLY A 265 -28.49 10.26 26.63
CA GLY A 265 -28.38 11.73 26.74
C GLY A 265 -26.92 12.19 26.67
N SER A 266 -26.07 11.67 27.55
CA SER A 266 -24.63 11.95 27.59
C SER A 266 -23.95 11.53 26.29
N MET A 267 -24.32 10.38 25.72
CA MET A 267 -23.79 9.92 24.43
C MET A 267 -24.14 10.89 23.29
N ARG A 268 -25.39 11.40 23.23
CA ARG A 268 -25.82 12.41 22.24
C ARG A 268 -25.15 13.77 22.47
N ALA A 269 -24.98 14.18 23.73
CA ALA A 269 -24.28 15.41 24.09
C ALA A 269 -22.80 15.35 23.69
N LEU A 270 -22.15 14.22 23.93
CA LEU A 270 -20.79 13.96 23.48
C LEU A 270 -20.71 13.98 21.96
N ARG A 271 -21.67 13.36 21.25
CA ARG A 271 -21.78 13.41 19.79
C ARG A 271 -21.90 14.83 19.23
N ALA A 272 -22.55 15.74 19.96
CA ALA A 272 -22.76 17.12 19.55
C ALA A 272 -21.61 18.07 19.93
N SER A 273 -20.60 17.61 20.67
CA SER A 273 -19.51 18.47 21.12
C SER A 273 -18.51 18.78 20.00
N GLU A 274 -17.85 19.95 20.08
CA GLU A 274 -16.76 20.32 19.17
C GLU A 274 -15.53 19.39 19.30
N GLU A 275 -15.49 18.50 20.30
CA GLU A 275 -14.47 17.44 20.45
C GLU A 275 -14.61 16.30 19.43
N LEU A 276 -15.59 16.37 18.52
CA LEU A 276 -15.75 15.48 17.36
C LEU A 276 -15.57 16.19 16.01
N GLY A 277 -15.34 17.51 16.00
CA GLY A 277 -15.35 18.34 14.79
C GLY A 277 -14.12 18.17 13.89
N ALA A 278 -14.36 17.78 12.62
CA ALA A 278 -13.50 17.89 11.43
C ALA A 278 -11.97 17.80 11.65
N TYR A 279 -11.45 16.56 11.74
CA TYR A 279 -10.02 16.33 11.96
C TYR A 279 -9.25 16.16 10.65
N GLU A 280 -8.47 17.18 10.28
CA GLU A 280 -7.39 17.07 9.30
C GLU A 280 -6.20 16.26 9.85
N GLU A 281 -5.25 15.95 8.96
CA GLU A 281 -4.29 14.85 9.07
C GLU A 281 -3.21 14.96 10.16
N ASP A 282 -3.13 16.04 10.94
CA ASP A 282 -2.01 16.27 11.88
C ASP A 282 -2.46 16.84 13.25
N ASP A 283 -2.05 16.14 14.30
CA ASP A 283 -2.10 16.44 15.75
C ASP A 283 -3.37 17.01 16.45
N SER A 284 -3.89 16.19 17.39
CA SER A 284 -4.71 16.50 18.60
C SER A 284 -6.24 16.80 18.47
N PRO A 285 -7.07 16.60 19.53
CA PRO A 285 -6.76 16.06 20.87
C PRO A 285 -7.37 14.67 21.18
N PRO A 286 -6.86 13.98 22.22
CA PRO A 286 -7.32 12.68 22.68
C PRO A 286 -8.25 12.77 23.90
N ARG A 287 -9.01 11.68 24.12
CA ARG A 287 -9.77 11.24 25.33
C ARG A 287 -11.22 10.80 25.07
N LEU A 288 -11.60 10.53 23.81
CA LEU A 288 -12.96 10.06 23.53
C LEU A 288 -13.31 8.80 24.34
N MET A 289 -12.37 7.87 24.56
CA MET A 289 -12.64 6.67 25.36
C MET A 289 -12.94 6.98 26.84
N ARG A 290 -12.34 8.03 27.41
CA ARG A 290 -12.69 8.50 28.76
C ARG A 290 -14.08 9.12 28.81
N ALA A 291 -14.48 9.82 27.75
CA ALA A 291 -15.83 10.36 27.62
C ALA A 291 -16.88 9.26 27.35
N VAL A 292 -16.53 8.24 26.56
CA VAL A 292 -17.33 7.01 26.35
C VAL A 292 -17.56 6.30 27.69
N LEU A 293 -16.51 6.12 28.50
CA LEU A 293 -16.64 5.58 29.85
C LEU A 293 -17.57 6.43 30.73
N GLY A 294 -17.57 7.76 30.56
CA GLY A 294 -18.50 8.66 31.24
C GLY A 294 -19.97 8.45 30.87
N CYS A 295 -20.25 7.89 29.69
CA CYS A 295 -21.60 7.55 29.24
C CYS A 295 -22.08 6.19 29.78
N ILE A 296 -21.20 5.39 30.40
CA ILE A 296 -21.51 4.03 30.87
C ILE A 296 -21.51 4.01 32.40
N HIS A 297 -22.58 3.51 33.00
CA HIS A 297 -22.74 3.39 34.44
C HIS A 297 -22.87 1.92 34.83
N GLY A 298 -22.18 1.49 35.88
CA GLY A 298 -22.18 0.11 36.39
C GLY A 298 -20.97 -0.17 37.27
N GLU A 299 -20.98 -1.27 38.02
CA GLU A 299 -19.83 -1.71 38.81
C GLU A 299 -18.85 -2.54 37.95
N GLY A 300 -17.56 -2.27 38.09
CA GLY A 300 -16.49 -2.97 37.36
C GLY A 300 -16.08 -2.29 36.04
N GLN A 301 -15.19 -2.93 35.28
CA GLN A 301 -14.79 -2.45 33.95
C GLN A 301 -15.81 -2.90 32.91
N PRO A 302 -16.35 -1.99 32.07
CA PRO A 302 -17.27 -2.37 31.01
C PRO A 302 -16.56 -3.27 29.97
N PRO A 303 -17.25 -4.29 29.43
CA PRO A 303 -16.67 -5.18 28.44
C PRO A 303 -16.31 -4.40 27.17
N CYS A 304 -15.24 -4.83 26.48
CA CYS A 304 -14.77 -4.17 25.25
C CYS A 304 -15.89 -4.04 24.20
N GLU A 305 -16.75 -5.04 24.07
CA GLU A 305 -17.93 -5.02 23.21
C GLU A 305 -18.83 -3.80 23.45
N LEU A 306 -19.09 -3.47 24.70
CA LEU A 306 -19.92 -2.31 25.06
C LEU A 306 -19.18 -0.99 24.78
N LEU A 307 -17.88 -0.93 25.07
CA LEU A 307 -17.05 0.24 24.76
C LEU A 307 -17.03 0.53 23.25
N LEU A 308 -16.80 -0.51 22.44
CA LEU A 308 -16.81 -0.41 20.98
C LEU A 308 -18.19 -0.05 20.45
N ALA A 309 -19.25 -0.62 21.02
CA ALA A 309 -20.64 -0.31 20.66
C ALA A 309 -20.99 1.17 20.87
N VAL A 310 -20.74 1.69 22.08
CA VAL A 310 -21.01 3.10 22.40
C VAL A 310 -20.14 4.02 21.54
N ARG A 311 -18.88 3.66 21.32
CA ARG A 311 -17.94 4.42 20.48
C ARG A 311 -18.37 4.48 19.01
N ALA A 312 -18.88 3.38 18.47
CA ALA A 312 -19.44 3.29 17.12
C ALA A 312 -20.67 4.20 16.96
N LEU A 313 -21.56 4.20 17.95
CA LEU A 313 -22.78 5.04 17.95
C LEU A 313 -22.48 6.54 18.04
N ILE A 314 -21.44 6.95 18.78
CA ILE A 314 -21.05 8.36 18.89
C ILE A 314 -20.50 8.90 17.55
N CYS A 315 -19.73 8.08 16.83
CA CYS A 315 -19.04 8.52 15.60
C CYS A 315 -19.72 8.09 14.30
N ASP A 316 -20.95 7.59 14.36
CA ASP A 316 -21.70 7.09 13.21
C ASP A 316 -20.96 5.97 12.41
N ASP A 317 -20.04 5.25 13.06
CA ASP A 317 -19.26 4.13 12.48
C ASP A 317 -19.90 2.80 12.90
N VAL A 318 -21.03 2.45 12.30
CA VAL A 318 -21.95 1.36 12.70
C VAL A 318 -21.66 -0.01 12.08
N ASP A 319 -20.41 -0.27 11.70
CA ASP A 319 -20.00 -1.59 11.18
C ASP A 319 -19.81 -2.59 12.33
N ASP A 320 -20.70 -3.58 12.38
CA ASP A 320 -20.83 -4.56 13.48
C ASP A 320 -19.61 -5.47 13.70
N PHE A 321 -18.68 -5.50 12.75
CA PHE A 321 -17.56 -6.44 12.74
C PHE A 321 -16.19 -5.74 12.76
N ARG A 322 -16.13 -4.48 13.18
CA ARG A 322 -14.90 -3.68 13.13
C ARG A 322 -14.62 -2.95 14.44
N VAL A 323 -13.36 -2.87 14.83
CA VAL A 323 -12.91 -1.88 15.83
C VAL A 323 -12.96 -0.51 15.15
N PRO A 324 -13.79 0.44 15.61
CA PRO A 324 -13.96 1.73 14.93
C PRO A 324 -12.65 2.48 14.77
N ALA A 325 -12.58 3.32 13.74
CA ALA A 325 -11.42 4.17 13.54
C ALA A 325 -11.17 5.06 14.77
N ARG A 326 -9.92 5.15 15.22
CA ARG A 326 -9.51 5.94 16.41
C ARG A 326 -10.25 5.53 17.70
N ALA A 327 -10.62 4.26 17.87
CA ALA A 327 -11.34 3.78 19.05
C ALA A 327 -10.62 4.13 20.37
N PHE A 328 -9.36 3.74 20.49
CA PHE A 328 -8.50 3.90 21.67
C PHE A 328 -7.36 4.91 21.45
N HIS A 329 -7.49 5.81 20.46
CA HIS A 329 -6.44 6.76 20.09
C HIS A 329 -5.88 7.53 21.30
N GLU A 330 -4.56 7.43 21.50
CA GLU A 330 -3.78 8.02 22.60
C GLU A 330 -4.31 7.65 23.99
N ASP A 331 -4.91 6.46 24.13
CA ASP A 331 -5.19 5.90 25.45
C ASP A 331 -3.89 5.42 26.10
N LEU A 332 -3.26 6.33 26.83
CA LEU A 332 -2.01 6.08 27.55
C LEU A 332 -2.20 5.18 28.79
N THR A 333 -3.44 4.79 29.11
CA THR A 333 -3.75 3.92 30.26
C THR A 333 -4.10 2.50 29.85
N LEU A 334 -4.36 2.26 28.56
CA LEU A 334 -4.69 0.94 28.04
C LEU A 334 -3.47 0.02 28.10
N VAL A 335 -3.50 -0.99 28.97
CA VAL A 335 -2.43 -1.98 29.13
C VAL A 335 -2.67 -3.23 28.31
N SER A 336 -3.91 -3.69 28.24
CA SER A 336 -4.37 -4.83 27.44
C SER A 336 -5.84 -4.63 27.06
N VAL A 337 -6.28 -5.31 26.01
CA VAL A 337 -7.68 -5.31 25.59
C VAL A 337 -8.07 -6.66 25.02
N ASP A 338 -9.20 -7.19 25.48
CA ASP A 338 -9.78 -8.42 24.95
C ASP A 338 -10.75 -8.08 23.84
N LEU A 339 -10.36 -8.38 22.60
CA LEU A 339 -11.18 -8.10 21.42
C LEU A 339 -12.27 -9.16 21.25
N PRO A 340 -13.52 -8.77 20.92
CA PRO A 340 -14.61 -9.73 20.73
C PRO A 340 -14.40 -10.68 19.55
N ALA A 341 -14.90 -11.90 19.71
CA ALA A 341 -14.91 -12.91 18.64
C ALA A 341 -15.77 -12.45 17.46
N GLY A 342 -15.33 -12.73 16.24
CA GLY A 342 -16.07 -12.38 15.02
C GLY A 342 -15.70 -11.02 14.41
N LEU A 343 -14.83 -10.22 15.06
CA LEU A 343 -14.27 -9.03 14.41
C LEU A 343 -13.45 -9.42 13.17
N VAL A 344 -13.65 -8.66 12.11
CA VAL A 344 -13.06 -8.84 10.79
C VAL A 344 -12.02 -7.76 10.52
N CYS A 345 -12.11 -6.58 11.16
CA CYS A 345 -11.22 -5.46 10.90
C CYS A 345 -10.81 -4.68 12.16
N ILE A 346 -9.55 -4.25 12.23
CA ILE A 346 -9.09 -3.18 13.13
C ILE A 346 -8.98 -1.89 12.32
N GLY A 347 -9.77 -0.89 12.69
CA GLY A 347 -9.89 0.35 11.94
C GLY A 347 -8.66 1.26 12.00
N ARG A 348 -8.65 2.24 11.08
CA ARG A 348 -7.58 3.24 10.94
C ARG A 348 -7.30 3.93 12.28
N LYS A 349 -6.03 3.99 12.68
CA LYS A 349 -5.58 4.61 13.93
C LYS A 349 -6.28 4.09 15.20
N ALA A 350 -6.86 2.88 15.21
CA ALA A 350 -7.67 2.37 16.32
C ALA A 350 -6.94 2.37 17.67
N PHE A 351 -5.66 2.02 17.70
CA PHE A 351 -4.76 2.01 18.87
C PHE A 351 -3.58 2.98 18.71
N TYR A 352 -3.76 4.03 17.91
CA TYR A 352 -2.71 5.02 17.64
C TYR A 352 -2.18 5.62 18.95
N SER A 353 -0.88 5.57 19.17
CA SER A 353 -0.17 6.07 20.35
C SER A 353 -0.71 5.53 21.69
N CYS A 354 -1.26 4.30 21.72
CA CYS A 354 -1.50 3.58 22.97
C CYS A 354 -0.18 3.10 23.57
N SER A 355 0.62 4.03 24.10
CA SER A 355 2.01 3.78 24.50
C SER A 355 2.17 2.77 25.63
N SER A 356 1.12 2.50 26.41
CA SER A 356 1.11 1.56 27.53
C SER A 356 0.60 0.16 27.16
N LEU A 357 0.13 -0.05 25.92
CA LEU A 357 -0.42 -1.33 25.47
C LEU A 357 0.71 -2.36 25.42
N LEU A 358 0.67 -3.35 26.31
CA LEU A 358 1.68 -4.41 26.44
C LEU A 358 1.38 -5.61 25.54
N SER A 359 0.10 -5.99 25.46
CA SER A 359 -0.38 -7.13 24.70
C SER A 359 -1.80 -6.92 24.20
N ILE A 360 -2.14 -7.60 23.11
CA ILE A 360 -3.49 -7.65 22.55
C ILE A 360 -3.70 -9.02 21.90
N GLU A 361 -4.82 -9.67 22.22
CA GLU A 361 -5.22 -10.92 21.56
C GLU A 361 -6.09 -10.59 20.35
N LEU A 362 -5.66 -11.02 19.17
CA LEU A 362 -6.38 -10.78 17.92
C LEU A 362 -7.36 -11.93 17.62
N PRO A 363 -8.62 -11.64 17.24
CA PRO A 363 -9.60 -12.69 16.98
C PRO A 363 -9.29 -13.44 15.66
N ALA A 364 -9.53 -14.75 15.65
CA ALA A 364 -9.23 -15.63 14.52
C ALA A 364 -10.02 -15.34 13.21
N SER A 365 -11.02 -14.47 13.26
CA SER A 365 -11.79 -13.98 12.12
C SER A 365 -11.21 -12.73 11.47
N LEU A 366 -10.17 -12.11 12.06
CA LEU A 366 -9.64 -10.84 11.61
C LEU A 366 -8.98 -10.96 10.23
N THR A 367 -9.47 -10.21 9.25
CA THR A 367 -8.93 -10.20 7.88
C THR A 367 -8.08 -8.96 7.58
N THR A 368 -8.22 -7.88 8.35
CA THR A 368 -7.64 -6.58 8.01
C THR A 368 -7.19 -5.80 9.24
N ILE A 369 -5.96 -5.27 9.20
CA ILE A 369 -5.46 -4.22 10.10
C ILE A 369 -5.21 -2.97 9.26
N ASP A 370 -5.91 -1.88 9.54
CA ASP A 370 -5.85 -0.67 8.70
C ASP A 370 -4.62 0.23 8.99
N GLU A 371 -4.52 1.28 8.19
CA GLU A 371 -3.48 2.31 8.29
C GLU A 371 -3.28 2.82 9.72
N ARG A 372 -2.01 2.79 10.17
CA ARG A 372 -1.57 3.30 11.48
C ARG A 372 -2.32 2.71 12.69
N ALA A 373 -2.93 1.53 12.56
CA ALA A 373 -3.77 0.94 13.61
C ALA A 373 -3.06 0.84 14.98
N PHE A 374 -1.79 0.43 15.03
CA PHE A 374 -0.96 0.31 16.24
C PHE A 374 0.26 1.25 16.21
N TYR A 375 0.19 2.32 15.41
CA TYR A 375 1.28 3.31 15.35
C TYR A 375 1.60 3.82 16.76
N GLY A 376 2.86 3.88 17.17
CA GLY A 376 3.24 4.46 18.46
C GLY A 376 2.84 3.62 19.69
N CYS A 377 2.43 2.36 19.52
CA CYS A 377 2.29 1.41 20.64
C CYS A 377 3.67 0.99 21.17
N THR A 378 4.38 1.91 21.82
CA THR A 378 5.80 1.76 22.19
C THR A 378 6.08 0.64 23.17
N SER A 379 5.10 0.20 23.96
CA SER A 379 5.26 -0.91 24.93
C SER A 379 4.82 -2.27 24.38
N LEU A 380 4.25 -2.34 23.16
CA LEU A 380 3.77 -3.60 22.57
C LEU A 380 4.96 -4.48 22.21
N ALA A 381 5.20 -5.53 22.99
CA ALA A 381 6.39 -6.38 22.86
C ALA A 381 6.20 -7.57 21.90
N SER A 382 4.98 -8.07 21.79
CA SER A 382 4.59 -9.19 20.93
C SER A 382 3.14 -9.04 20.48
N ILE A 383 2.86 -9.51 19.27
CA ILE A 383 1.49 -9.60 18.74
C ILE A 383 1.39 -10.83 17.83
N ASP A 384 0.39 -11.67 18.08
CA ASP A 384 0.12 -12.84 17.26
C ASP A 384 -0.89 -12.48 16.17
N LEU A 385 -0.48 -12.60 14.91
CA LEU A 385 -1.32 -12.30 13.75
C LEU A 385 -2.09 -13.55 13.30
N PRO A 386 -3.41 -13.49 13.12
CA PRO A 386 -4.21 -14.67 12.74
C PRO A 386 -4.04 -15.04 11.25
N GLU A 387 -4.12 -16.34 10.91
CA GLU A 387 -4.02 -16.85 9.52
C GLU A 387 -5.15 -16.40 8.57
N SER A 388 -6.22 -15.82 9.12
CA SER A 388 -7.27 -15.15 8.35
C SER A 388 -6.83 -13.81 7.76
N LEU A 389 -5.75 -13.21 8.27
CA LEU A 389 -5.31 -11.87 7.92
C LEU A 389 -4.83 -11.81 6.46
N THR A 390 -5.40 -10.87 5.70
CA THR A 390 -5.14 -10.68 4.27
C THR A 390 -4.44 -9.35 3.96
N SER A 391 -4.51 -8.37 4.88
CA SER A 391 -3.90 -7.06 4.68
C SER A 391 -3.48 -6.39 5.99
N ILE A 392 -2.33 -5.72 5.96
CA ILE A 392 -1.78 -4.86 7.00
C ILE A 392 -1.50 -3.49 6.37
N GLY A 393 -2.17 -2.45 6.85
CA GLY A 393 -2.14 -1.12 6.26
C GLY A 393 -0.81 -0.37 6.43
N PRO A 394 -0.62 0.75 5.72
CA PRO A 394 0.57 1.58 5.84
C PRO A 394 0.78 2.08 7.27
N GLY A 395 2.02 1.98 7.76
CA GLY A 395 2.39 2.41 9.11
C GLY A 395 1.69 1.68 10.27
N ALA A 396 1.07 0.52 10.02
CA ALA A 396 0.25 -0.17 11.02
C ALA A 396 0.97 -0.42 12.35
N PHE A 397 2.26 -0.77 12.33
CA PHE A 397 3.11 -1.02 13.51
C PHE A 397 4.29 -0.05 13.59
N LYS A 398 4.20 1.11 12.94
CA LYS A 398 5.27 2.13 13.02
C LYS A 398 5.45 2.60 14.46
N ASP A 399 6.68 2.84 14.89
CA ASP A 399 7.03 3.26 16.26
C ASP A 399 6.61 2.25 17.36
N CYS A 400 6.31 0.98 17.02
CA CYS A 400 6.19 -0.12 18.00
C CYS A 400 7.60 -0.51 18.50
N SER A 401 8.25 0.38 19.25
CA SER A 401 9.67 0.30 19.57
C SER A 401 10.07 -0.91 20.44
N SER A 402 9.13 -1.51 21.18
CA SER A 402 9.37 -2.71 22.00
C SER A 402 9.10 -4.03 21.28
N LEU A 403 8.56 -4.01 20.06
CA LEU A 403 8.21 -5.22 19.32
C LEU A 403 9.46 -6.03 18.98
N VAL A 404 9.59 -7.24 19.54
CA VAL A 404 10.82 -8.05 19.43
C VAL A 404 10.82 -8.97 18.22
N SER A 405 9.65 -9.56 17.90
CA SER A 405 9.48 -10.45 16.77
C SER A 405 8.04 -10.40 16.26
N ILE A 406 7.87 -10.65 14.96
CA ILE A 406 6.55 -10.80 14.35
C ILE A 406 6.57 -11.83 13.22
N GLU A 407 5.50 -12.61 13.12
CA GLU A 407 5.30 -13.59 12.05
C GLU A 407 4.14 -13.16 11.17
N LEU A 408 4.41 -12.90 9.89
CA LEU A 408 3.39 -12.48 8.94
C LEU A 408 2.64 -13.71 8.38
N PRO A 409 1.29 -13.71 8.42
CA PRO A 409 0.48 -14.82 7.94
C PRO A 409 0.65 -15.14 6.45
N SER A 410 0.34 -16.39 6.09
CA SER A 410 0.56 -16.95 4.75
C SER A 410 -0.22 -16.26 3.62
N LYS A 411 -1.31 -15.54 3.92
CA LYS A 411 -2.14 -14.83 2.93
C LYS A 411 -1.67 -13.41 2.62
N ILE A 412 -0.70 -12.88 3.38
CA ILE A 412 -0.16 -11.53 3.13
C ILE A 412 0.69 -11.56 1.86
N THR A 413 0.38 -10.65 0.93
CA THR A 413 1.07 -10.52 -0.37
C THR A 413 1.94 -9.26 -0.47
N MET A 414 1.76 -8.31 0.45
CA MET A 414 2.47 -7.03 0.49
C MET A 414 2.71 -6.57 1.94
N VAL A 415 3.93 -6.09 2.20
CA VAL A 415 4.23 -5.26 3.38
C VAL A 415 4.09 -3.80 2.95
N ASN A 416 3.13 -3.08 3.51
CA ASN A 416 2.86 -1.70 3.11
C ASN A 416 3.96 -0.72 3.57
N ASN A 417 3.93 0.50 3.01
CA ASN A 417 4.86 1.56 3.35
C ASN A 417 4.90 1.83 4.86
N CYS A 418 6.10 1.97 5.41
CA CYS A 418 6.36 2.27 6.83
C CYS A 418 5.77 1.25 7.83
N ALA A 419 5.30 0.07 7.40
CA ALA A 419 4.51 -0.82 8.26
C ALA A 419 5.20 -1.18 9.59
N PHE A 420 6.53 -1.34 9.61
CA PHE A 420 7.36 -1.63 10.78
C PHE A 420 8.49 -0.60 10.96
N GLU A 421 8.30 0.63 10.49
CA GLU A 421 9.30 1.69 10.66
C GLU A 421 9.52 1.97 12.16
N ASN A 422 10.77 2.09 12.58
CA ASN A 422 11.18 2.36 13.95
C ASN A 422 10.68 1.34 15.00
N CYS A 423 10.46 0.09 14.58
CA CYS A 423 10.41 -1.05 15.50
C CYS A 423 11.83 -1.35 16.01
N ALA A 424 12.36 -0.48 16.87
CA ALA A 424 13.76 -0.45 17.26
C ALA A 424 14.27 -1.73 17.97
N SER A 425 13.38 -2.49 18.63
CA SER A 425 13.73 -3.78 19.28
C SER A 425 13.51 -5.01 18.39
N LEU A 426 13.09 -4.84 17.13
CA LEU A 426 12.76 -5.96 16.25
C LEU A 426 14.03 -6.74 15.87
N VAL A 427 14.17 -7.95 16.40
CA VAL A 427 15.34 -8.82 16.16
C VAL A 427 15.10 -9.73 14.95
N SER A 428 13.86 -10.17 14.73
CA SER A 428 13.52 -11.06 13.62
C SER A 428 12.09 -10.85 13.13
N ILE A 429 11.89 -11.06 11.83
CA ILE A 429 10.58 -11.08 11.20
C ILE A 429 10.50 -12.26 10.24
N LYS A 430 9.41 -13.03 10.31
CA LYS A 430 9.12 -14.08 9.33
C LYS A 430 8.19 -13.54 8.26
N LEU A 431 8.68 -13.47 7.03
CA LEU A 431 7.93 -13.08 5.85
C LEU A 431 7.31 -14.31 5.16
N PRO A 432 6.08 -14.23 4.61
CA PRO A 432 5.46 -15.35 3.93
C PRO A 432 6.06 -15.53 2.53
N THR A 433 6.01 -16.76 2.01
CA THR A 433 6.55 -17.10 0.69
C THR A 433 5.75 -16.50 -0.48
N SER A 434 4.50 -16.09 -0.23
CA SER A 434 3.62 -15.39 -1.18
C SER A 434 3.92 -13.89 -1.33
N LEU A 435 4.81 -13.32 -0.51
CA LEU A 435 5.07 -11.89 -0.50
C LEU A 435 5.77 -11.43 -1.78
N THR A 436 5.18 -10.45 -2.47
CA THR A 436 5.69 -9.96 -3.77
C THR A 436 6.33 -8.58 -3.68
N ILE A 437 5.91 -7.76 -2.71
CA ILE A 437 6.31 -6.35 -2.58
C ILE A 437 6.58 -6.01 -1.11
N ILE A 438 7.69 -5.32 -0.87
CA ILE A 438 7.99 -4.64 0.40
C ILE A 438 8.02 -3.12 0.16
N GLY A 439 7.13 -2.41 0.81
CA GLY A 439 6.93 -0.97 0.67
C GLY A 439 8.11 -0.13 1.17
N ALA A 440 8.05 1.16 0.82
CA ALA A 440 9.05 2.14 1.23
C ALA A 440 9.12 2.27 2.76
N CYS A 441 10.33 2.45 3.30
CA CYS A 441 10.62 2.62 4.72
C CYS A 441 10.12 1.50 5.65
N SER A 442 9.69 0.34 5.12
CA SER A 442 8.92 -0.63 5.93
C SER A 442 9.67 -1.18 7.13
N PHE A 443 11.00 -1.27 7.09
CA PHE A 443 11.87 -1.70 8.19
C PHE A 443 12.91 -0.62 8.55
N SER A 444 12.70 0.63 8.13
CA SER A 444 13.62 1.72 8.44
C SER A 444 13.72 1.89 9.95
N ARG A 445 14.91 2.11 10.50
CA ARG A 445 15.18 2.26 11.94
C ARG A 445 14.86 1.04 12.80
N CYS A 446 14.76 -0.16 12.22
CA CYS A 446 14.83 -1.42 12.97
C CYS A 446 16.29 -1.67 13.38
N THR A 447 16.76 -0.96 14.41
CA THR A 447 18.18 -0.85 14.76
C THR A 447 18.79 -2.14 15.33
N THR A 448 17.97 -3.09 15.82
CA THR A 448 18.40 -4.41 16.32
C THR A 448 18.21 -5.56 15.33
N LEU A 449 17.68 -5.31 14.13
CA LEU A 449 17.43 -6.35 13.13
C LEU A 449 18.77 -6.84 12.56
N VAL A 450 19.18 -8.07 12.92
CA VAL A 450 20.48 -8.64 12.52
C VAL A 450 20.47 -9.26 11.14
N SER A 451 19.37 -9.94 10.79
CA SER A 451 19.17 -10.57 9.48
C SER A 451 17.68 -10.68 9.16
N ILE A 452 17.37 -10.74 7.87
CA ILE A 452 16.00 -10.94 7.37
C ILE A 452 16.04 -11.87 6.16
N LYS A 453 15.16 -12.87 6.15
CA LYS A 453 15.01 -13.78 5.00
C LYS A 453 14.00 -13.22 4.03
N LEU A 454 14.47 -12.74 2.88
CA LEU A 454 13.62 -12.25 1.81
C LEU A 454 13.06 -13.42 0.98
N PRO A 455 11.76 -13.43 0.64
CA PRO A 455 11.17 -14.48 -0.16
C PRO A 455 11.61 -14.39 -1.62
N ALA A 456 11.78 -15.54 -2.28
CA ALA A 456 12.26 -15.62 -3.66
C ALA A 456 11.28 -15.04 -4.72
N SER A 457 10.01 -14.88 -4.34
CA SER A 457 8.94 -14.27 -5.12
C SER A 457 8.99 -12.73 -5.15
N LEU A 458 9.82 -12.12 -4.30
CA LEU A 458 9.92 -10.67 -4.18
C LEU A 458 10.52 -10.06 -5.45
N THR A 459 9.79 -9.11 -6.04
CA THR A 459 10.22 -8.42 -7.27
C THR A 459 10.75 -7.02 -7.01
N ASP A 460 10.37 -6.41 -5.88
CA ASP A 460 10.73 -5.02 -5.57
C ASP A 460 10.89 -4.79 -4.05
N ILE A 461 11.86 -3.95 -3.69
CA ILE A 461 12.15 -3.49 -2.32
C ILE A 461 12.15 -1.96 -2.34
N GLY A 462 11.22 -1.33 -1.63
CA GLY A 462 11.05 0.12 -1.65
C GLY A 462 12.28 0.95 -1.27
N ARG A 463 12.19 2.26 -1.56
CA ARG A 463 13.14 3.26 -1.05
C ARG A 463 13.19 3.23 0.48
N TYR A 464 14.37 3.47 1.05
CA TYR A 464 14.61 3.49 2.50
C TYR A 464 14.22 2.22 3.27
N THR A 465 13.93 1.07 2.62
CA THR A 465 13.34 -0.09 3.30
C THR A 465 14.14 -0.57 4.52
N PHE A 466 15.48 -0.58 4.46
CA PHE A 466 16.38 -0.95 5.56
C PHE A 466 17.26 0.22 6.03
N ALA A 467 16.85 1.47 5.76
CA ALA A 467 17.60 2.63 6.22
C ALA A 467 17.72 2.62 7.75
N ASP A 468 18.88 2.99 8.30
CA ASP A 468 19.18 2.97 9.74
C ASP A 468 19.01 1.59 10.43
N CYS A 469 19.00 0.48 9.68
CA CYS A 469 19.14 -0.87 10.27
C CYS A 469 20.59 -1.12 10.70
N THR A 470 21.02 -0.48 11.79
CA THR A 470 22.43 -0.40 12.19
C THR A 470 23.06 -1.74 12.57
N ALA A 471 22.26 -2.72 13.01
CA ALA A 471 22.72 -4.07 13.37
C ALA A 471 22.62 -5.10 12.23
N LEU A 472 22.12 -4.72 11.05
CA LEU A 472 21.97 -5.64 9.92
C LEU A 472 23.35 -6.05 9.40
N GLU A 473 23.74 -7.31 9.62
CA GLU A 473 25.07 -7.83 9.29
C GLU A 473 25.15 -8.41 7.87
N SER A 474 24.05 -9.05 7.43
CA SER A 474 23.95 -9.69 6.11
C SER A 474 22.49 -9.71 5.63
N ILE A 475 22.31 -9.72 4.31
CA ILE A 475 21.01 -9.85 3.67
C ILE A 475 21.15 -10.56 2.32
N ASP A 476 20.34 -11.58 2.11
CA ASP A 476 20.24 -12.28 0.83
C ASP A 476 19.22 -11.57 -0.05
N LEU A 477 19.69 -10.93 -1.14
CA LEU A 477 18.81 -10.25 -2.08
C LEU A 477 18.11 -11.24 -3.02
N PRO A 478 16.82 -11.03 -3.38
CA PRO A 478 16.12 -11.88 -4.33
C PRO A 478 16.82 -11.87 -5.70
N ALA A 479 16.97 -13.04 -6.32
CA ALA A 479 17.71 -13.21 -7.57
C ALA A 479 17.13 -12.42 -8.77
N ARG A 480 15.83 -12.07 -8.73
CA ARG A 480 15.12 -11.32 -9.76
C ARG A 480 15.08 -9.81 -9.53
N LEU A 481 15.68 -9.31 -8.46
CA LEU A 481 15.65 -7.89 -8.13
C LEU A 481 16.44 -7.08 -9.19
N GLU A 482 15.75 -6.23 -9.93
CA GLU A 482 16.34 -5.43 -11.03
C GLU A 482 17.01 -4.14 -10.54
N ARG A 483 16.58 -3.61 -9.38
CA ARG A 483 17.00 -2.31 -8.87
C ARG A 483 17.12 -2.33 -7.35
N ILE A 484 18.14 -1.65 -6.83
CA ILE A 484 18.22 -1.24 -5.43
C ILE A 484 17.86 0.23 -5.39
N HIS A 485 16.78 0.57 -4.68
CA HIS A 485 16.28 1.95 -4.64
C HIS A 485 17.17 2.88 -3.83
N ALA A 486 16.90 4.18 -3.95
CA ALA A 486 17.61 5.19 -3.19
C ALA A 486 17.45 4.95 -1.68
N TYR A 487 18.56 5.10 -0.94
CA TYR A 487 18.64 4.96 0.51
C TYR A 487 18.23 3.59 1.09
N SER A 488 18.04 2.54 0.28
CA SER A 488 17.50 1.25 0.76
C SER A 488 18.31 0.61 1.89
N PHE A 489 19.63 0.80 1.94
CA PHE A 489 20.54 0.33 3.00
C PHE A 489 21.36 1.48 3.61
N GLU A 490 20.85 2.72 3.59
CA GLU A 490 21.56 3.84 4.21
C GLU A 490 21.82 3.55 5.69
N ASN A 491 23.04 3.78 6.16
CA ASN A 491 23.44 3.63 7.56
C ASN A 491 23.23 2.21 8.15
N CYS A 492 23.23 1.17 7.30
CA CYS A 492 23.43 -0.22 7.74
C CYS A 492 24.88 -0.42 8.20
N ALA A 493 25.23 0.11 9.37
CA ALA A 493 26.60 0.24 9.83
C ALA A 493 27.32 -1.10 10.06
N ALA A 494 26.58 -2.17 10.40
CA ALA A 494 27.11 -3.53 10.58
C ALA A 494 27.19 -4.37 9.29
N LEU A 495 26.61 -3.91 8.18
CA LEU A 495 26.54 -4.69 6.93
C LEU A 495 27.94 -4.86 6.36
N ALA A 496 28.50 -6.06 6.50
CA ALA A 496 29.90 -6.34 6.16
C ALA A 496 30.10 -6.79 4.71
N SER A 497 29.11 -7.49 4.16
CA SER A 497 29.09 -7.99 2.78
C SER A 497 27.67 -8.02 2.25
N ILE A 498 27.52 -7.81 0.95
CA ILE A 498 26.26 -7.99 0.25
C ILE A 498 26.51 -8.57 -1.13
N ASP A 499 25.78 -9.64 -1.46
CA ASP A 499 25.81 -10.24 -2.78
C ASP A 499 24.74 -9.59 -3.66
N LEU A 500 25.20 -8.91 -4.73
CA LEU A 500 24.31 -8.24 -5.66
C LEU A 500 23.76 -9.22 -6.71
N PRO A 501 22.45 -9.21 -7.01
CA PRO A 501 21.85 -10.07 -8.02
C PRO A 501 22.47 -9.88 -9.41
N ALA A 502 22.65 -10.98 -10.14
CA ALA A 502 23.32 -10.96 -11.45
C ALA A 502 22.61 -10.13 -12.54
N HIS A 503 21.32 -9.85 -12.38
CA HIS A 503 20.49 -9.04 -13.30
C HIS A 503 20.27 -7.60 -12.82
N LEU A 504 20.91 -7.18 -11.72
CA LEU A 504 20.75 -5.84 -11.16
C LEU A 504 21.24 -4.76 -12.13
N THR A 505 20.36 -3.86 -12.54
CA THR A 505 20.65 -2.80 -13.52
C THR A 505 20.94 -1.44 -12.89
N LEU A 506 20.46 -1.20 -11.66
CA LEU A 506 20.54 0.10 -11.00
C LEU A 506 20.78 -0.02 -9.50
N ILE A 507 21.72 0.79 -8.99
CA ILE A 507 21.88 1.10 -7.57
C ILE A 507 21.52 2.58 -7.38
N GLY A 508 20.55 2.88 -6.52
CA GLY A 508 20.04 4.22 -6.29
C GLY A 508 21.00 5.13 -5.53
N ALA A 509 20.67 6.42 -5.49
CA ALA A 509 21.42 7.42 -4.72
C ALA A 509 21.45 7.04 -3.23
N ASN A 510 22.60 7.21 -2.58
CA ASN A 510 22.83 6.90 -1.17
C ASN A 510 22.45 5.47 -0.74
N ALA A 511 22.27 4.52 -1.67
CA ALA A 511 21.73 3.18 -1.38
C ALA A 511 22.49 2.44 -0.27
N PHE A 512 23.82 2.57 -0.21
CA PHE A 512 24.71 1.98 0.80
C PHE A 512 25.51 3.06 1.54
N SER A 513 25.05 4.31 1.53
CA SER A 513 25.72 5.42 2.20
C SER A 513 25.86 5.11 3.69
N ARG A 514 27.04 5.30 4.28
CA ARG A 514 27.38 5.01 5.68
C ARG A 514 27.28 3.53 6.07
N CYS A 515 27.38 2.59 5.13
CA CYS A 515 27.64 1.18 5.43
C CYS A 515 29.11 0.99 5.89
N ARG A 516 29.40 1.41 7.13
CA ARG A 516 30.78 1.54 7.64
C ARG A 516 31.54 0.23 7.74
N SER A 517 30.87 -0.91 7.84
CA SER A 517 31.49 -2.24 7.90
C SER A 517 31.65 -2.91 6.53
N LEU A 518 31.04 -2.35 5.47
CA LEU A 518 31.04 -2.98 4.14
C LEU A 518 32.48 -3.02 3.61
N ALA A 519 33.07 -4.22 3.59
CA ALA A 519 34.50 -4.39 3.34
C ALA A 519 34.84 -4.58 1.87
N SER A 520 33.92 -5.18 1.11
CA SER A 520 34.07 -5.39 -0.33
C SER A 520 32.74 -5.38 -1.03
N ILE A 521 32.73 -4.96 -2.29
CA ILE A 521 31.55 -5.11 -3.14
C ILE A 521 31.91 -5.58 -4.54
N ALA A 522 31.14 -6.53 -5.05
CA ALA A 522 31.21 -7.03 -6.41
C ALA A 522 30.01 -6.48 -7.21
N LEU A 523 30.28 -5.61 -8.17
CA LEU A 523 29.26 -5.02 -9.04
C LEU A 523 28.98 -5.96 -10.22
N PRO A 524 27.70 -6.34 -10.47
CA PRO A 524 27.35 -7.31 -11.51
C PRO A 524 27.51 -6.72 -12.91
N ALA A 525 27.70 -7.60 -13.91
CA ALA A 525 27.93 -7.21 -15.30
C ALA A 525 26.76 -6.47 -15.97
N SER A 526 25.55 -6.71 -15.46
CA SER A 526 24.31 -6.08 -15.93
C SER A 526 24.09 -4.68 -15.37
N LEU A 527 24.91 -4.22 -14.43
CA LEU A 527 24.75 -2.92 -13.79
C LEU A 527 25.02 -1.80 -14.80
N VAL A 528 24.05 -0.89 -14.94
CA VAL A 528 24.11 0.25 -15.88
C VAL A 528 24.29 1.57 -15.14
N PHE A 529 23.70 1.72 -13.96
CA PHE A 529 23.67 3.01 -13.26
C PHE A 529 23.96 2.88 -11.76
N ILE A 530 24.78 3.79 -11.23
CA ILE A 530 25.03 3.97 -9.80
C ILE A 530 24.70 5.41 -9.43
N GLY A 531 23.77 5.60 -8.50
CA GLY A 531 23.33 6.92 -8.06
C GLY A 531 24.37 7.66 -7.22
N ASP A 532 24.13 8.96 -7.06
CA ASP A 532 24.97 9.86 -6.27
C ASP A 532 25.24 9.29 -4.88
N ASN A 533 26.49 9.35 -4.41
CA ASN A 533 26.86 8.96 -3.05
C ASN A 533 26.45 7.53 -2.65
N ALA A 534 26.22 6.61 -3.60
CA ALA A 534 25.72 5.26 -3.33
C ALA A 534 26.56 4.51 -2.27
N PHE A 535 27.88 4.70 -2.25
CA PHE A 535 28.82 4.12 -1.28
C PHE A 535 29.57 5.18 -0.47
N ARG A 536 28.98 6.36 -0.28
CA ARG A 536 29.58 7.43 0.51
C ARG A 536 29.79 6.98 1.96
N ASP A 537 30.89 7.38 2.58
CA ASP A 537 31.23 7.08 3.98
C ASP A 537 31.26 5.56 4.31
N CYS A 538 31.43 4.69 3.31
CA CYS A 538 31.71 3.26 3.51
C CYS A 538 33.15 3.05 3.99
N SER A 539 33.42 3.33 5.27
CA SER A 539 34.78 3.47 5.79
C SER A 539 35.64 2.20 5.80
N SER A 540 35.03 1.01 5.76
CA SER A 540 35.76 -0.27 5.68
C SER A 540 35.93 -0.79 4.25
N LEU A 541 35.39 -0.10 3.25
CA LEU A 541 35.41 -0.59 1.87
C LEU A 541 36.85 -0.62 1.37
N THR A 542 37.40 -1.83 1.23
CA THR A 542 38.78 -2.09 0.83
C THR A 542 38.94 -2.63 -0.58
N SER A 543 37.87 -3.23 -1.13
CA SER A 543 37.88 -3.86 -2.44
C SER A 543 36.61 -3.57 -3.22
N ILE A 544 36.76 -2.97 -4.40
CA ILE A 544 35.66 -2.84 -5.37
C ILE A 544 36.01 -3.72 -6.57
N VAL A 545 35.15 -4.69 -6.88
CA VAL A 545 35.28 -5.58 -8.03
C VAL A 545 34.18 -5.23 -9.03
N MET A 546 34.57 -4.81 -10.24
CA MET A 546 33.62 -4.49 -11.30
C MET A 546 33.60 -5.63 -12.31
N SER A 547 32.43 -6.17 -12.69
CA SER A 547 32.31 -7.24 -13.68
C SER A 547 32.38 -6.73 -15.13
N SER A 548 32.64 -7.60 -16.10
CA SER A 548 32.80 -7.28 -17.52
C SER A 548 31.53 -6.69 -18.15
N GLY A 549 31.64 -5.68 -19.03
CA GLY A 549 30.52 -5.16 -19.83
C GLY A 549 29.81 -3.91 -19.28
N VAL A 550 30.29 -3.35 -18.17
CA VAL A 550 29.66 -2.23 -17.48
C VAL A 550 29.94 -0.89 -18.18
N GLN A 551 28.91 -0.08 -18.37
CA GLN A 551 29.03 1.38 -18.57
C GLN A 551 28.73 2.01 -17.21
N ILE A 552 29.74 2.42 -16.43
CA ILE A 552 29.46 3.10 -15.15
C ILE A 552 29.14 4.55 -15.44
N THR A 553 27.88 4.89 -15.70
CA THR A 553 27.42 6.26 -15.51
C THR A 553 27.13 6.43 -14.03
N GLY A 554 28.08 7.00 -13.30
CA GLY A 554 27.96 7.29 -11.88
C GLY A 554 27.65 8.77 -11.71
N ALA A 555 26.59 9.11 -10.99
CA ALA A 555 26.41 10.50 -10.59
C ALA A 555 27.50 10.88 -9.54
N ALA A 556 27.72 12.16 -9.27
CA ALA A 556 28.88 12.65 -8.53
C ALA A 556 29.11 11.94 -7.17
N GLY A 557 30.33 11.43 -6.94
CA GLY A 557 30.74 10.95 -5.62
C GLY A 557 30.25 9.55 -5.23
N CYS A 558 29.91 8.67 -6.18
CA CYS A 558 29.45 7.30 -5.90
C CYS A 558 30.32 6.54 -4.88
N PHE A 559 31.64 6.75 -4.89
CA PHE A 559 32.61 6.09 -3.99
C PHE A 559 33.39 7.09 -3.11
N ASP A 560 32.75 8.16 -2.63
CA ASP A 560 33.35 9.07 -1.62
C ASP A 560 33.44 8.37 -0.24
N CYS A 561 34.35 7.41 -0.12
CA CYS A 561 34.56 6.55 1.04
C CYS A 561 36.00 6.65 1.59
N SER A 562 36.30 5.91 2.66
CA SER A 562 37.69 5.78 3.16
C SER A 562 38.52 4.89 2.20
N PRO A 563 39.85 5.00 2.18
CA PRO A 563 40.69 4.41 1.11
C PRO A 563 40.52 2.90 0.97
N PRO A 564 39.96 2.39 -0.14
CA PRO A 564 40.14 1.00 -0.49
C PRO A 564 41.59 0.71 -0.85
N LYS A 565 42.03 -0.50 -0.49
CA LYS A 565 43.36 -1.00 -0.82
C LYS A 565 43.47 -1.43 -2.27
N ILE A 566 42.36 -1.87 -2.86
CA ILE A 566 42.33 -2.52 -4.17
C ILE A 566 41.08 -2.08 -4.93
N VAL A 567 41.26 -1.56 -6.15
CA VAL A 567 40.17 -1.41 -7.13
C VAL A 567 40.48 -2.37 -8.28
N LYS A 568 39.69 -3.45 -8.41
CA LYS A 568 39.83 -4.43 -9.50
C LYS A 568 38.76 -4.17 -10.55
N LEU A 569 39.20 -3.75 -11.72
CA LEU A 569 38.37 -3.61 -12.90
C LEU A 569 38.46 -4.91 -13.70
N ALA A 570 37.34 -5.61 -13.92
CA ALA A 570 37.37 -6.81 -14.76
C ALA A 570 37.67 -6.46 -16.24
N GLY A 571 38.23 -7.44 -16.95
CA GLY A 571 38.40 -7.37 -18.40
C GLY A 571 37.04 -7.22 -19.10
N GLY A 572 36.98 -6.39 -20.15
CA GLY A 572 35.76 -6.12 -20.91
C GLY A 572 35.03 -4.82 -20.51
N LEU A 573 35.55 -4.06 -19.54
CA LEU A 573 35.14 -2.67 -19.32
C LEU A 573 35.51 -1.84 -20.58
N THR A 574 34.53 -1.24 -21.26
CA THR A 574 34.76 -0.47 -22.50
C THR A 574 34.86 1.04 -22.26
N SER A 575 34.32 1.54 -21.15
CA SER A 575 34.40 2.96 -20.80
C SER A 575 34.31 3.18 -19.30
N VAL A 576 35.05 4.16 -18.79
CA VAL A 576 34.76 4.77 -17.48
C VAL A 576 33.75 5.87 -17.73
N GLY A 577 32.51 5.75 -17.23
CA GLY A 577 31.50 6.77 -17.55
C GLY A 577 31.66 8.05 -16.71
N GLU A 578 30.76 8.99 -16.97
CA GLU A 578 30.75 10.29 -16.30
C GLU A 578 30.69 10.12 -14.77
N GLY A 579 31.44 10.95 -14.03
CA GLY A 579 31.41 11.02 -12.56
C GLY A 579 31.83 9.77 -11.76
N ALA A 580 32.21 8.66 -12.40
CA ALA A 580 32.36 7.34 -11.77
C ALA A 580 33.24 7.30 -10.50
N PHE A 581 34.35 8.04 -10.48
CA PHE A 581 35.28 8.18 -9.35
C PHE A 581 35.41 9.64 -8.89
N GLN A 582 34.41 10.49 -9.18
CA GLN A 582 34.44 11.88 -8.74
C GLN A 582 34.60 11.96 -7.22
N ALA A 583 35.42 12.91 -6.76
CA ALA A 583 35.76 13.17 -5.38
C ALA A 583 36.34 11.97 -4.61
N CYS A 584 36.82 10.91 -5.29
CA CYS A 584 37.59 9.83 -4.66
C CYS A 584 38.97 10.35 -4.24
N ARG A 585 39.02 11.16 -3.17
CA ARG A 585 40.21 11.84 -2.67
C ARG A 585 41.28 10.89 -2.16
N TRP A 586 40.93 9.62 -1.98
CA TRP A 586 41.81 8.55 -1.56
C TRP A 586 42.51 7.83 -2.73
N LEU A 587 42.00 7.96 -3.96
CA LEU A 587 42.48 7.17 -5.10
C LEU A 587 43.87 7.64 -5.53
N GLN A 588 44.90 6.83 -5.26
CA GLN A 588 46.30 7.15 -5.59
C GLN A 588 46.70 6.72 -7.01
N SER A 589 46.19 5.56 -7.44
CA SER A 589 46.36 5.01 -8.78
C SER A 589 45.21 4.06 -9.10
N ILE A 590 44.96 3.81 -10.38
CA ILE A 590 43.98 2.85 -10.86
C ILE A 590 44.49 2.22 -12.16
N ASP A 591 44.39 0.90 -12.25
CA ASP A 591 44.77 0.15 -13.45
C ASP A 591 43.54 -0.03 -14.34
N LEU A 592 43.47 0.73 -15.44
CA LEU A 592 42.38 0.62 -16.40
C LEU A 592 42.59 -0.60 -17.33
N PRO A 593 41.57 -1.45 -17.55
CA PRO A 593 41.66 -2.56 -18.48
C PRO A 593 41.97 -2.10 -19.91
N ALA A 594 42.71 -2.91 -20.67
CA ALA A 594 43.07 -2.63 -22.07
C ALA A 594 41.86 -2.44 -23.00
N SER A 595 40.68 -2.94 -22.61
CA SER A 595 39.43 -2.81 -23.35
C SER A 595 38.79 -1.42 -23.24
N VAL A 596 39.24 -0.55 -22.34
CA VAL A 596 38.66 0.79 -22.14
C VAL A 596 39.05 1.72 -23.30
N THR A 597 38.06 2.26 -24.00
CA THR A 597 38.23 3.15 -25.16
C THR A 597 37.87 4.60 -24.89
N SER A 598 37.18 4.90 -23.78
CA SER A 598 36.81 6.27 -23.38
C SER A 598 36.74 6.48 -21.86
N ILE A 599 37.13 7.68 -21.42
CA ILE A 599 36.92 8.19 -20.06
C ILE A 599 35.91 9.34 -20.15
N GLY A 600 34.79 9.24 -19.43
CA GLY A 600 33.70 10.20 -19.42
C GLY A 600 34.05 11.54 -18.78
N GLY A 601 33.13 12.51 -18.88
CA GLY A 601 33.28 13.79 -18.19
C GLY A 601 33.40 13.60 -16.69
N THR A 602 34.17 14.45 -16.00
CA THR A 602 34.33 14.43 -14.53
C THR A 602 34.69 13.09 -13.87
N ALA A 603 35.07 12.06 -14.64
CA ALA A 603 35.22 10.68 -14.16
C ALA A 603 36.15 10.53 -12.95
N PHE A 604 37.22 11.32 -12.88
CA PHE A 604 38.19 11.39 -11.79
C PHE A 604 38.28 12.80 -11.18
N HIS A 605 37.27 13.65 -11.38
CA HIS A 605 37.27 15.03 -10.88
C HIS A 605 37.46 15.03 -9.35
N GLY A 606 38.50 15.69 -8.85
CA GLY A 606 38.74 15.86 -7.42
C GLY A 606 39.40 14.63 -6.78
N CYS A 607 39.97 13.72 -7.57
CA CYS A 607 40.88 12.68 -7.09
C CYS A 607 42.23 13.32 -6.68
N THR A 608 42.21 14.10 -5.60
CA THR A 608 43.34 14.96 -5.20
C THR A 608 44.59 14.20 -4.79
N SER A 609 44.50 12.92 -4.43
CA SER A 609 45.65 12.06 -4.09
C SER A 609 46.18 11.23 -5.26
N MET A 610 45.54 11.30 -6.44
CA MET A 610 45.97 10.53 -7.61
C MET A 610 47.34 11.04 -8.08
N ALA A 611 48.37 10.21 -7.96
CA ALA A 611 49.73 10.57 -8.34
C ALA A 611 50.06 10.17 -9.79
N SER A 612 49.49 9.06 -10.25
CA SER A 612 49.65 8.54 -11.59
C SER A 612 48.45 7.70 -12.01
N ILE A 613 48.26 7.54 -13.32
CA ILE A 613 47.26 6.64 -13.91
C ILE A 613 47.84 6.03 -15.18
N SER A 614 47.67 4.72 -15.34
CA SER A 614 48.03 4.03 -16.58
C SER A 614 46.84 4.07 -17.54
N LEU A 615 47.01 4.76 -18.67
CA LEU A 615 45.97 4.87 -19.69
C LEU A 615 46.09 3.70 -20.70
N PRO A 616 44.96 3.07 -21.07
CA PRO A 616 44.98 1.92 -21.98
C PRO A 616 45.33 2.33 -23.41
N ILE A 617 46.07 1.46 -24.12
CA ILE A 617 46.58 1.74 -25.47
C ILE A 617 45.50 1.99 -26.53
N GLY A 618 44.26 1.55 -26.30
CA GLY A 618 43.10 1.77 -27.16
C GLY A 618 42.25 2.99 -26.80
N LEU A 619 42.64 3.76 -25.79
CA LEU A 619 41.88 4.92 -25.33
C LEU A 619 41.84 6.01 -26.41
N SER A 620 40.64 6.35 -26.87
CA SER A 620 40.42 7.31 -27.96
C SER A 620 39.90 8.66 -27.47
N ASP A 621 39.39 8.72 -26.24
CA ASP A 621 38.60 9.84 -25.72
C ASP A 621 38.80 10.10 -24.23
N ILE A 622 39.09 11.36 -23.86
CA ILE A 622 39.06 11.87 -22.49
C ILE A 622 38.02 13.01 -22.43
N GLY A 623 37.01 12.84 -21.58
CA GLY A 623 35.86 13.74 -21.46
C GLY A 623 36.15 15.08 -20.79
N VAL A 624 35.13 15.95 -20.75
CA VAL A 624 35.19 17.29 -20.14
C VAL A 624 35.45 17.17 -18.65
N GLY A 625 36.51 17.80 -18.15
CA GLY A 625 36.86 17.79 -16.72
C GLY A 625 37.23 16.42 -16.15
N ALA A 626 37.58 15.43 -16.98
CA ALA A 626 37.83 14.05 -16.54
C ALA A 626 38.80 13.93 -15.36
N PHE A 627 39.87 14.73 -15.34
CA PHE A 627 40.89 14.82 -14.28
C PHE A 627 40.93 16.22 -13.65
N TYR A 628 39.80 16.93 -13.60
CA TYR A 628 39.72 18.25 -12.96
C TYR A 628 40.14 18.15 -11.49
N ASP A 629 41.02 19.04 -11.04
CA ASP A 629 41.55 19.11 -9.67
C ASP A 629 42.17 17.78 -9.15
N CYS A 630 42.73 16.96 -10.05
CA CYS A 630 43.65 15.88 -9.71
C CYS A 630 45.01 16.47 -9.29
N SER A 631 45.05 17.20 -8.18
CA SER A 631 46.17 18.08 -7.83
C SER A 631 47.51 17.37 -7.64
N SER A 632 47.51 16.08 -7.26
CA SER A 632 48.74 15.29 -7.09
C SER A 632 49.23 14.61 -8.36
N LEU A 633 48.49 14.68 -9.47
CA LEU A 633 48.82 13.97 -10.71
C LEU A 633 50.08 14.57 -11.31
N ALA A 634 51.21 13.85 -11.18
CA ALA A 634 52.52 14.36 -11.56
C ALA A 634 52.96 13.89 -12.96
N LEU A 635 52.53 12.68 -13.35
CA LEU A 635 52.87 12.06 -14.62
C LEU A 635 51.63 11.38 -15.21
N ILE A 636 51.40 11.63 -16.50
CA ILE A 636 50.39 10.93 -17.28
C ILE A 636 50.88 10.74 -18.71
N ASP A 637 50.88 9.48 -19.16
CA ASP A 637 51.24 9.12 -20.52
C ASP A 637 49.97 9.00 -21.36
N LEU A 638 49.81 9.90 -22.34
CA LEU A 638 48.67 9.88 -23.25
C LEU A 638 48.91 8.87 -24.39
N PRO A 639 47.99 7.92 -24.63
CA PRO A 639 48.19 6.89 -25.64
C PRO A 639 48.07 7.44 -27.07
N ALA A 640 48.79 6.84 -28.02
CA ALA A 640 48.83 7.29 -29.41
C ALA A 640 47.46 7.25 -30.14
N SER A 641 46.52 6.43 -29.67
CA SER A 641 45.15 6.33 -30.17
C SER A 641 44.25 7.51 -29.79
N LEU A 642 44.68 8.35 -28.85
CA LEU A 642 43.84 9.42 -28.29
C LEU A 642 43.54 10.50 -29.33
N THR A 643 42.26 10.74 -29.59
CA THR A 643 41.80 11.70 -30.60
C THR A 643 41.18 12.97 -30.01
N ARG A 644 40.68 12.91 -28.77
CA ARG A 644 40.04 14.04 -28.08
C ARG A 644 40.45 14.14 -26.62
N VAL A 645 40.78 15.35 -26.20
CA VAL A 645 40.85 15.80 -24.79
C VAL A 645 39.81 16.89 -24.59
N GLY A 646 38.86 16.66 -23.67
CA GLY A 646 37.76 17.55 -23.38
C GLY A 646 38.18 18.88 -22.74
N ALA A 647 37.25 19.85 -22.71
CA ALA A 647 37.46 21.12 -22.01
C ALA A 647 37.75 20.87 -20.53
N PHE A 648 38.68 21.62 -19.95
CA PHE A 648 39.09 21.51 -18.54
C PHE A 648 39.55 20.11 -18.09
N ALA A 649 39.88 19.20 -19.01
CA ALA A 649 40.17 17.80 -18.68
C ALA A 649 41.24 17.62 -17.60
N PHE A 650 42.30 18.42 -17.59
CA PHE A 650 43.39 18.40 -16.60
C PHE A 650 43.48 19.71 -15.80
N ASN A 651 42.41 20.50 -15.75
CA ASN A 651 42.42 21.78 -15.04
C ASN A 651 42.72 21.57 -13.55
N GLY A 652 43.71 22.26 -12.99
CA GLY A 652 44.09 22.12 -11.59
C GLY A 652 44.95 20.90 -11.26
N CYS A 653 45.47 20.17 -12.27
CA CYS A 653 46.54 19.18 -12.09
C CYS A 653 47.87 19.88 -11.74
N ARG A 654 47.96 20.41 -10.51
CA ARG A 654 49.03 21.33 -10.06
C ARG A 654 50.42 20.70 -10.04
N SER A 655 50.52 19.38 -9.82
CA SER A 655 51.78 18.64 -9.81
C SER A 655 52.27 18.18 -11.19
N LEU A 656 51.48 18.33 -12.26
CA LEU A 656 51.82 17.84 -13.60
C LEU A 656 53.03 18.60 -14.16
N VAL A 657 54.16 17.93 -14.36
CA VAL A 657 55.44 18.58 -14.74
C VAL A 657 55.63 18.70 -16.25
N SER A 658 55.22 17.67 -16.99
CA SER A 658 55.33 17.61 -18.45
C SER A 658 54.19 16.77 -19.01
N ILE A 659 53.75 17.07 -20.23
CA ILE A 659 52.78 16.24 -20.94
C ILE A 659 53.12 16.16 -22.43
N ASN A 660 53.09 14.94 -22.95
CA ASN A 660 53.28 14.65 -24.38
C ASN A 660 51.92 14.42 -25.02
N LEU A 661 51.51 15.32 -25.92
CA LEU A 661 50.26 15.17 -26.64
C LEU A 661 50.47 14.32 -27.91
N PRO A 662 49.66 13.28 -28.15
CA PRO A 662 49.88 12.36 -29.25
C PRO A 662 49.60 12.99 -30.62
N ALA A 663 50.33 12.57 -31.66
CA ALA A 663 50.22 13.14 -33.01
C ALA A 663 48.81 13.03 -33.64
N GLY A 664 48.06 11.99 -33.26
CA GLY A 664 46.69 11.75 -33.70
C GLY A 664 45.62 12.59 -33.00
N LEU A 665 45.99 13.42 -32.02
CA LEU A 665 45.06 14.24 -31.25
C LEU A 665 44.46 15.34 -32.13
N LYS A 666 43.13 15.31 -32.31
CA LYS A 666 42.39 16.25 -33.18
C LYS A 666 41.85 17.45 -32.41
N ASN A 667 41.45 17.23 -31.15
CA ASN A 667 40.74 18.22 -30.35
C ASN A 667 41.35 18.36 -28.95
N ILE A 668 41.76 19.58 -28.59
CA ILE A 668 42.16 19.98 -27.23
C ILE A 668 41.15 21.02 -26.74
N GLY A 669 40.30 20.66 -25.78
CA GLY A 669 39.27 21.56 -25.27
C GLY A 669 39.83 22.80 -24.57
N GLY A 670 39.05 23.89 -24.55
CA GLY A 670 39.43 25.11 -23.84
C GLY A 670 39.70 24.85 -22.35
N GLY A 671 40.75 25.46 -21.81
CA GLY A 671 41.15 25.27 -20.42
C GLY A 671 41.66 23.88 -20.06
N ALA A 672 41.96 23.00 -21.03
CA ALA A 672 42.37 21.62 -20.76
C ALA A 672 43.51 21.49 -19.74
N PHE A 673 44.50 22.40 -19.75
CA PHE A 673 45.66 22.40 -18.84
C PHE A 673 45.70 23.66 -17.95
N LYS A 674 44.55 24.31 -17.74
CA LYS A 674 44.46 25.51 -16.89
C LYS A 674 44.95 25.17 -15.47
N ARG A 675 45.74 26.05 -14.85
CA ARG A 675 46.30 25.88 -13.49
C ARG A 675 47.12 24.59 -13.30
N CYS A 676 47.75 24.07 -14.36
CA CYS A 676 48.85 23.11 -14.23
C CYS A 676 50.12 23.88 -13.83
N GLU A 677 50.21 24.26 -12.55
CA GLU A 677 51.22 25.20 -12.03
C GLU A 677 52.66 24.69 -12.16
N SER A 678 52.88 23.37 -12.09
CA SER A 678 54.22 22.76 -12.24
C SER A 678 54.62 22.45 -13.69
N LEU A 679 53.74 22.71 -14.66
CA LEU A 679 53.96 22.33 -16.06
C LEU A 679 55.07 23.18 -16.67
N LYS A 680 56.23 22.58 -16.97
CA LYS A 680 57.42 23.28 -17.46
C LYS A 680 57.50 23.39 -18.97
N SER A 681 57.06 22.35 -19.67
CA SER A 681 57.05 22.26 -21.12
C SER A 681 55.89 21.39 -21.61
N VAL A 682 55.46 21.65 -22.85
CA VAL A 682 54.37 20.92 -23.51
C VAL A 682 54.77 20.69 -24.96
N GLN A 683 54.70 19.43 -25.40
CA GLN A 683 54.88 19.09 -26.82
C GLN A 683 53.52 19.07 -27.50
N LEU A 684 53.27 20.04 -28.39
CA LEU A 684 52.05 20.11 -29.18
C LEU A 684 52.15 19.19 -30.42
N PRO A 685 51.05 18.53 -30.82
CA PRO A 685 51.01 17.79 -32.09
C PRO A 685 51.26 18.71 -33.28
N ALA A 686 52.06 18.27 -34.26
CA ALA A 686 52.33 19.03 -35.48
C ALA A 686 51.05 19.40 -36.28
N SER A 687 49.98 18.61 -36.10
CA SER A 687 48.66 18.80 -36.71
C SER A 687 47.79 19.88 -36.02
N THR A 688 48.24 20.46 -34.90
CA THR A 688 47.43 21.42 -34.12
C THR A 688 47.23 22.72 -34.88
N THR A 689 45.99 23.01 -35.28
CA THR A 689 45.65 24.25 -36.01
C THR A 689 45.21 25.40 -35.11
N SER A 690 44.85 25.13 -33.85
CA SER A 690 44.38 26.16 -32.92
C SER A 690 44.64 25.80 -31.47
N ILE A 691 45.06 26.79 -30.67
CA ILE A 691 45.10 26.70 -29.20
C ILE A 691 43.86 27.40 -28.67
N ASN A 692 43.00 26.66 -27.95
CA ASN A 692 41.74 27.21 -27.45
C ASN A 692 41.94 28.20 -26.28
N GLY A 693 40.90 28.97 -25.97
CA GLY A 693 40.95 29.91 -24.85
C GLY A 693 41.23 29.21 -23.52
N LEU A 694 41.98 29.91 -22.65
CA LEU A 694 42.39 29.43 -21.32
C LEU A 694 43.25 28.15 -21.27
N THR A 695 43.64 27.55 -22.40
CA THR A 695 44.26 26.21 -22.46
C THR A 695 45.40 26.01 -21.46
N PHE A 696 46.31 26.98 -21.33
CA PHE A 696 47.47 26.98 -20.42
C PHE A 696 47.39 28.10 -19.37
N ALA A 697 46.21 28.69 -19.14
CA ALA A 697 46.07 29.81 -18.23
C ALA A 697 46.48 29.41 -16.80
N GLY A 698 47.40 30.15 -16.18
CA GLY A 698 47.92 29.88 -14.85
C GLY A 698 48.97 28.76 -14.78
N CYS A 699 49.53 28.31 -15.91
CA CYS A 699 50.73 27.47 -15.93
C CYS A 699 51.95 28.33 -15.57
N THR A 700 52.16 28.56 -14.28
CA THR A 700 53.17 29.50 -13.77
C THR A 700 54.59 29.05 -14.01
N SER A 701 54.86 27.74 -14.15
CA SER A 701 56.20 27.18 -14.43
C SER A 701 56.51 26.98 -15.91
N LEU A 702 55.57 27.27 -16.82
CA LEU A 702 55.76 27.05 -18.26
C LEU A 702 56.79 28.05 -18.79
N ALA A 703 57.99 27.57 -19.12
CA ALA A 703 59.12 28.42 -19.49
C ALA A 703 59.21 28.68 -21.00
N SER A 704 58.87 27.66 -21.79
CA SER A 704 58.83 27.72 -23.25
C SER A 704 57.75 26.78 -23.80
N ILE A 705 57.30 27.07 -25.01
CA ILE A 705 56.38 26.21 -25.78
C ILE A 705 56.71 26.29 -27.26
N ASP A 706 56.86 25.14 -27.89
CA ASP A 706 57.07 25.05 -29.33
C ASP A 706 55.72 25.10 -30.04
N LEU A 707 55.51 26.12 -30.87
CA LEU A 707 54.29 26.27 -31.65
C LEU A 707 54.43 25.55 -33.01
N PRO A 708 53.43 24.76 -33.43
CA PRO A 708 53.49 24.07 -34.70
C PRO A 708 53.40 25.05 -35.88
N PRO A 709 54.10 24.79 -37.00
CA PRO A 709 54.19 25.72 -38.13
C PRO A 709 52.85 25.95 -38.84
N GLY A 710 51.86 25.05 -38.68
CA GLY A 710 50.52 25.17 -39.25
C GLY A 710 49.48 25.85 -38.34
N LEU A 711 49.91 26.45 -37.22
CA LEU A 711 49.01 27.03 -36.22
C LEU A 711 48.31 28.28 -36.75
N LYS A 712 46.98 28.26 -36.80
CA LYS A 712 46.15 29.34 -37.34
C LYS A 712 45.68 30.35 -36.29
N SER A 713 45.45 29.92 -35.04
CA SER A 713 44.92 30.83 -34.02
C SER A 713 45.27 30.45 -32.58
N ILE A 714 45.45 31.48 -31.74
CA ILE A 714 45.57 31.39 -30.28
C ILE A 714 44.36 32.10 -29.66
N GLY A 715 43.58 31.36 -28.87
CA GLY A 715 42.34 31.82 -28.26
C GLY A 715 42.53 32.79 -27.09
N ALA A 716 41.42 33.39 -26.66
CA ALA A 716 41.42 34.38 -25.58
C ALA A 716 42.02 33.84 -24.28
N ARG A 717 42.96 34.59 -23.70
CA ARG A 717 43.63 34.27 -22.43
C ARG A 717 44.30 32.88 -22.40
N ALA A 718 44.70 32.35 -23.56
CA ALA A 718 45.27 30.99 -23.67
C ALA A 718 46.47 30.76 -22.74
N PHE A 719 47.33 31.76 -22.56
CA PHE A 719 48.53 31.74 -21.72
C PHE A 719 48.42 32.73 -20.54
N LYS A 720 47.21 33.13 -20.15
CA LYS A 720 47.01 34.14 -19.09
C LYS A 720 47.73 33.72 -17.81
N GLY A 721 48.62 34.56 -17.29
CA GLY A 721 49.34 34.32 -16.04
C GLY A 721 50.43 33.23 -16.12
N CYS A 722 50.92 32.89 -17.31
CA CYS A 722 52.14 32.09 -17.46
C CYS A 722 53.36 32.96 -17.12
N THR A 723 53.66 33.10 -15.84
CA THR A 723 54.66 34.05 -15.32
C THR A 723 56.09 33.68 -15.67
N SER A 724 56.42 32.39 -15.87
CA SER A 724 57.77 31.94 -16.24
C SER A 724 58.03 31.88 -17.75
N LEU A 725 57.05 32.19 -18.59
CA LEU A 725 57.20 32.12 -20.04
C LEU A 725 58.15 33.23 -20.48
N GLU A 726 59.38 32.87 -20.88
CA GLU A 726 60.44 33.83 -21.22
C GLU A 726 60.45 34.18 -22.71
N TRP A 727 60.10 33.22 -23.56
CA TRP A 727 60.14 33.37 -25.01
C TRP A 727 59.12 32.46 -25.70
N ILE A 728 58.60 32.91 -26.84
CA ILE A 728 57.69 32.15 -27.70
C ILE A 728 57.92 32.53 -29.17
N ASP A 729 58.13 31.53 -30.02
CA ASP A 729 58.18 31.73 -31.47
C ASP A 729 56.76 31.75 -32.05
N LEU A 730 56.31 32.91 -32.52
CA LEU A 730 54.97 33.08 -33.10
C LEU A 730 55.03 32.91 -34.62
N PRO A 731 54.32 31.93 -35.21
CA PRO A 731 54.20 31.83 -36.66
C PRO A 731 53.57 33.12 -37.23
N ALA A 732 54.15 33.69 -38.29
CA ALA A 732 53.77 35.00 -38.83
C ALA A 732 52.28 35.14 -39.23
N HIS A 733 51.58 34.02 -39.44
CA HIS A 733 50.18 33.98 -39.88
C HIS A 733 49.19 33.67 -38.73
N VAL A 734 49.66 33.51 -37.49
CA VAL A 734 48.80 33.10 -36.37
C VAL A 734 47.92 34.25 -35.90
N LYS A 735 46.60 34.03 -35.81
CA LYS A 735 45.66 34.99 -35.24
C LYS A 735 45.65 34.91 -33.72
N ILE A 736 46.07 35.97 -33.03
CA ILE A 736 46.03 36.07 -31.57
C ILE A 736 44.73 36.76 -31.14
N CYS A 737 43.93 36.09 -30.30
CA CYS A 737 42.65 36.59 -29.82
C CYS A 737 42.71 36.98 -28.34
N GLY A 738 42.03 38.07 -27.97
CA GLY A 738 41.61 38.41 -26.59
C GLY A 738 42.65 38.18 -25.49
N ASP A 739 43.62 39.09 -25.36
CA ASP A 739 44.56 39.12 -24.22
C ASP A 739 45.25 37.76 -23.97
N ALA A 740 45.65 37.06 -25.04
CA ALA A 740 46.17 35.68 -24.97
C ALA A 740 47.32 35.51 -23.96
N PHE A 741 48.19 36.51 -23.83
CA PHE A 741 49.39 36.51 -22.99
C PHE A 741 49.28 37.44 -21.75
N VAL A 742 48.07 37.84 -21.35
CA VAL A 742 47.91 38.78 -20.23
C VAL A 742 48.47 38.21 -18.92
N GLY A 743 49.35 38.97 -18.26
CA GLY A 743 50.00 38.54 -17.02
C GLY A 743 51.20 37.60 -17.21
N CYS A 744 51.70 37.41 -18.44
CA CYS A 744 53.01 36.81 -18.69
C CYS A 744 54.12 37.82 -18.41
N THR A 745 54.63 37.85 -17.18
CA THR A 745 55.57 38.88 -16.72
C THR A 745 57.00 38.71 -17.24
N SER A 746 57.42 37.48 -17.57
CA SER A 746 58.76 37.20 -18.11
C SER A 746 58.87 37.31 -19.63
N LEU A 747 57.74 37.42 -20.34
CA LEU A 747 57.75 37.66 -21.79
C LEU A 747 58.22 39.11 -22.03
N PRO A 748 59.26 39.35 -22.85
CA PRO A 748 59.71 40.70 -23.15
C PRO A 748 58.58 41.50 -23.77
N GLN A 749 58.40 42.75 -23.33
CA GLN A 749 57.33 43.65 -23.80
C GLN A 749 57.54 44.18 -25.23
N SER A 750 58.32 43.50 -26.08
CA SER A 750 58.57 43.89 -27.48
C SER A 750 58.60 42.63 -28.38
N GLY A 751 57.83 42.50 -29.45
CA GLY A 751 57.05 43.50 -30.19
C GLY A 751 55.78 42.92 -30.83
N SER A 752 54.86 43.86 -31.06
CA SER A 752 53.63 43.78 -31.85
C SER A 752 53.78 43.16 -33.22
#